data_AF-A3QFS9-F1
#
_entry.id   AF-A3QFS9-F1
#
_cell.length_a   1.000
_cell.length_b   1.000
_cell.length_c   1.000
_cell.angle_alpha   90.00
_cell.angle_beta   90.00
_cell.angle_gamma   90.00
#
_symmetry.space_group_name_H-M   'P 1'
#
loop_
_entity.id
_entity.type
_entity.pdbx_description
1 polymer ?
#
loop_
_entity_poly.entity_id
_entity_poly.type
_entity_poly.pdbx_seq_one_letter_code
_entity_poly.pdbx_strand_id
1 'polypeptide(L)'
;MHSNRAYSVLLAGFGLGVSSFIASPVAASQNLSSLMVEIRQQEGIATYYNLATGMALSGQVTLVRDNQGYTLGEFAQGVPNGRWQVYLPNNQKLVDGEYVSGLQSGRWQLFSPNGELSEEQFYLNGVPSGEWAEYDDLGNLYQKTVYEAGVKTQVLRYFASGKLKAKETYVDNLRHGVWETYHANGVLAQSQQYANNQLSGPSLAQNSEGQVIETGTLDANGERQGRWQTFYDDGTPERDEHYVAGRLHGESLSYYPNGQLSLQGQYREDLRQGTLVHYSDTGVKLEEENYLDGEHDGIQRYFNRAGILVSELNYKAGLQAGEQKTYFDDGKPKKVIRYQDQILADNGQYPLHGLQQRFDPAGNLLATEHYDMGLKDGKFETYRQGKLQRQEQWRQGARHGDFIAYYDNGQLRSLDQYQDNRQTGKAERYFDDGTLKERGTRIDGQWVGKYESFYETGKPRELIHYSDEKIAGRSRYPLHGAFSRWYANGDLNEAGEYKDGEKQGTWRQYRQGIVSREMTFEAGKLNGPYSEFDNGRRRVTGHYLEDRKEGEWTEYRYQEKDPSFGPIPEGNIYRVSHYRQDKLEGERAYYSFKQVRYRSEQYQAGELSGHYSEYYANNGQLKREGEMLKGEQVGLWQSWFEDGVLSESGEYLAGKLNGEYAKYYPNGQLKVRAHYQNDKLSGEQLSYFQTGKPQAKEQWLDGQREGEASYFHANGKQAEQGAFLRSRKEGLWRAYWPSGELRSEGSYIADRQAGDWAFYDQFGKLIKTEHH
;
A
#
# COMPACT_ATOMS: atom_id res chain seq x y z
N MET A 1 -93.99 -45.33 31.58
CA MET A 1 -95.44 -45.63 31.57
C MET A 1 -95.76 -46.30 30.24
N HIS A 2 -96.57 -47.37 30.26
CA HIS A 2 -97.20 -48.10 29.14
C HIS A 2 -96.38 -48.46 27.87
N SER A 3 -96.48 -49.66 27.28
CA SER A 3 -96.69 -51.05 27.76
C SER A 3 -96.82 -51.96 26.54
N ASN A 4 -96.20 -53.16 26.56
CA ASN A 4 -96.63 -54.37 25.82
C ASN A 4 -96.70 -54.29 24.27
N ARG A 5 -96.76 -55.38 23.51
CA ARG A 5 -96.19 -56.75 23.52
C ARG A 5 -96.76 -57.40 22.25
N ALA A 6 -95.87 -57.96 21.42
CA ALA A 6 -95.91 -59.30 20.79
C ALA A 6 -97.20 -59.93 20.18
N TYR A 7 -96.93 -60.91 19.31
CA TYR A 7 -97.78 -62.01 18.79
C TYR A 7 -98.52 -61.84 17.44
N SER A 8 -97.88 -62.40 16.40
CA SER A 8 -98.27 -63.67 15.75
C SER A 8 -99.71 -63.91 15.21
N VAL A 9 -99.72 -64.45 13.97
CA VAL A 9 -100.38 -65.73 13.56
C VAL A 9 -101.78 -65.73 12.88
N LEU A 10 -101.84 -66.50 11.77
CA LEU A 10 -102.98 -67.20 11.12
C LEU A 10 -104.00 -66.51 10.15
N LEU A 11 -103.91 -66.97 8.89
CA LEU A 11 -104.93 -67.69 8.07
C LEU A 11 -106.22 -67.02 7.52
N ALA A 12 -106.34 -67.12 6.17
CA ALA A 12 -107.51 -67.51 5.33
C ALA A 12 -108.91 -66.86 5.46
N GLY A 13 -109.53 -66.58 4.29
CA GLY A 13 -110.97 -66.23 4.19
C GLY A 13 -111.50 -65.91 2.79
N PHE A 14 -111.88 -66.95 2.04
CA PHE A 14 -112.76 -67.03 0.85
C PHE A 14 -113.56 -65.80 0.32
N GLY A 15 -113.63 -65.70 -1.03
CA GLY A 15 -114.91 -66.05 -1.72
C GLY A 15 -115.50 -65.13 -2.82
N LEU A 16 -115.45 -65.60 -4.09
CA LEU A 16 -116.42 -65.38 -5.21
C LEU A 16 -116.66 -63.91 -5.69
N GLY A 17 -116.79 -63.53 -6.98
CA GLY A 17 -116.86 -64.16 -8.32
C GLY A 17 -117.35 -63.07 -9.32
N VAL A 18 -117.57 -63.20 -10.64
CA VAL A 18 -117.44 -64.24 -11.68
C VAL A 18 -117.35 -63.52 -13.06
N SER A 19 -116.87 -64.16 -14.14
CA SER A 19 -116.95 -63.78 -15.60
C SER A 19 -115.76 -62.99 -16.18
N SER A 20 -115.27 -63.21 -17.42
CA SER A 20 -115.49 -64.27 -18.42
C SER A 20 -114.51 -64.11 -19.61
N PHE A 21 -113.71 -65.14 -19.95
CA PHE A 21 -112.89 -65.32 -21.19
C PHE A 21 -111.89 -64.17 -21.54
N ILE A 22 -110.74 -64.37 -22.19
CA ILE A 22 -110.38 -65.22 -23.34
C ILE A 22 -108.96 -65.79 -23.13
N ALA A 23 -108.71 -67.01 -23.61
CA ALA A 23 -107.37 -67.57 -23.69
C ALA A 23 -106.61 -67.03 -24.92
N SER A 24 -105.38 -66.53 -24.72
CA SER A 24 -104.41 -66.29 -25.79
C SER A 24 -103.35 -67.40 -25.77
N PRO A 25 -102.90 -67.89 -26.94
CA PRO A 25 -102.03 -69.06 -27.00
C PRO A 25 -100.59 -68.73 -26.58
N VAL A 26 -99.91 -69.74 -26.01
CA VAL A 26 -98.45 -69.75 -25.91
C VAL A 26 -97.88 -69.73 -27.32
N ALA A 27 -97.29 -68.60 -27.73
CA ALA A 27 -96.53 -68.53 -28.97
C ALA A 27 -95.28 -69.41 -28.84
N ALA A 28 -95.07 -70.32 -29.79
CA ALA A 28 -93.86 -71.13 -29.83
C ALA A 28 -92.64 -70.22 -30.07
N SER A 29 -91.61 -70.33 -29.23
CA SER A 29 -90.38 -69.57 -29.41
C SER A 29 -89.68 -69.98 -30.71
N GLN A 30 -89.25 -68.98 -31.49
CA GLN A 30 -88.52 -69.24 -32.74
C GLN A 30 -87.02 -69.26 -32.46
N ASN A 31 -86.34 -70.35 -32.83
CA ASN A 31 -84.88 -70.41 -32.79
C ASN A 31 -84.33 -70.19 -34.20
N LEU A 32 -83.63 -69.08 -34.41
CA LEU A 32 -83.03 -68.70 -35.69
C LEU A 32 -81.51 -68.49 -35.53
N SER A 33 -80.71 -68.89 -36.50
CA SER A 33 -79.32 -68.39 -36.62
C SER A 33 -79.35 -66.94 -37.10
N SER A 34 -78.38 -66.14 -36.69
CA SER A 34 -78.19 -64.76 -37.15
C SER A 34 -78.04 -64.66 -38.68
N LEU A 35 -77.54 -65.70 -39.34
CA LEU A 35 -77.47 -65.77 -40.81
C LEU A 35 -78.86 -65.86 -41.49
N MET A 36 -79.90 -66.22 -40.73
CA MET A 36 -81.29 -66.30 -41.20
C MET A 36 -82.11 -65.06 -40.82
N VAL A 37 -81.48 -63.96 -40.41
CA VAL A 37 -82.15 -62.72 -40.03
C VAL A 37 -81.60 -61.52 -40.79
N GLU A 38 -82.46 -60.84 -41.52
CA GLU A 38 -82.16 -59.54 -42.12
C GLU A 38 -82.43 -58.44 -41.09
N ILE A 39 -81.49 -57.52 -40.89
CA ILE A 39 -81.68 -56.34 -40.03
C ILE A 39 -81.72 -55.10 -40.93
N ARG A 40 -82.84 -54.39 -40.92
CA ARG A 40 -82.99 -53.10 -41.61
C ARG A 40 -83.12 -52.01 -40.56
N GLN A 41 -82.33 -50.94 -40.67
CA GLN A 41 -82.50 -49.76 -39.83
C GLN A 41 -83.36 -48.72 -40.54
N GLN A 42 -84.36 -48.19 -39.85
CA GLN A 42 -85.17 -47.06 -40.30
C GLN A 42 -85.37 -46.11 -39.11
N GLU A 43 -85.02 -44.83 -39.30
CA GLU A 43 -85.14 -43.77 -38.28
C GLU A 43 -84.49 -44.13 -36.91
N GLY A 44 -83.38 -44.88 -36.95
CA GLY A 44 -82.63 -45.31 -35.75
C GLY A 44 -83.15 -46.59 -35.09
N ILE A 45 -84.32 -47.09 -35.49
CA ILE A 45 -84.89 -48.35 -34.98
C ILE A 45 -84.48 -49.50 -35.89
N ALA A 46 -83.92 -50.56 -35.31
CA ALA A 46 -83.58 -51.79 -36.01
C ALA A 46 -84.82 -52.69 -36.12
N THR A 47 -85.21 -53.04 -37.33
CA THR A 47 -86.31 -53.96 -37.65
C THR A 47 -85.75 -55.26 -38.22
N TYR A 48 -86.11 -56.37 -37.60
CA TYR A 48 -85.57 -57.70 -37.84
C TYR A 48 -86.57 -58.55 -38.63
N TYR A 49 -86.12 -59.18 -39.70
CA TYR A 49 -86.92 -60.01 -40.59
C TYR A 49 -86.33 -61.42 -40.70
N ASN A 50 -87.17 -62.44 -40.77
CA ASN A 50 -86.73 -63.79 -41.10
C ASN A 50 -86.38 -63.86 -42.60
N LEU A 51 -85.10 -64.10 -42.90
CA LEU A 51 -84.55 -64.08 -44.26
C LEU A 51 -85.14 -65.19 -45.16
N ALA A 52 -85.67 -66.27 -44.57
CA ALA A 52 -86.26 -67.38 -45.31
C ALA A 52 -87.74 -67.17 -45.66
N THR A 53 -88.48 -66.35 -44.90
CA THR A 53 -89.91 -66.08 -45.14
C THR A 53 -90.21 -64.65 -45.57
N GLY A 54 -89.26 -63.72 -45.42
CA GLY A 54 -89.44 -62.28 -45.63
C GLY A 54 -90.33 -61.60 -44.58
N MET A 55 -90.85 -62.34 -43.59
CA MET A 55 -91.74 -61.81 -42.55
C MET A 55 -90.94 -61.16 -41.41
N ALA A 56 -91.50 -60.09 -40.85
CA ALA A 56 -90.92 -59.43 -39.67
C ALA A 56 -91.03 -60.34 -38.44
N LEU A 57 -90.00 -60.35 -37.58
CA LEU A 57 -89.99 -61.20 -36.37
C LEU A 57 -91.07 -60.78 -35.38
N SER A 58 -91.74 -61.73 -34.73
CA SER A 58 -92.78 -61.42 -33.74
C SER A 58 -92.87 -62.49 -32.66
N GLY A 59 -93.10 -62.06 -31.41
CA GLY A 59 -93.03 -62.91 -30.23
C GLY A 59 -91.59 -63.11 -29.74
N GLN A 60 -91.38 -64.11 -28.89
CA GLN A 60 -90.05 -64.44 -28.35
C GLN A 60 -89.21 -65.24 -29.36
N VAL A 61 -88.00 -64.74 -29.63
CA VAL A 61 -87.07 -65.32 -30.60
C VAL A 61 -85.68 -65.48 -29.97
N THR A 62 -85.09 -66.66 -30.13
CA THR A 62 -83.67 -66.92 -29.86
C THR A 62 -82.88 -66.70 -31.13
N LEU A 63 -81.96 -65.74 -31.11
CA LEU A 63 -81.01 -65.47 -32.19
C LEU A 63 -79.65 -66.07 -31.83
N VAL A 64 -79.30 -67.19 -32.46
CA VAL A 64 -78.00 -67.88 -32.27
C VAL A 64 -76.96 -67.22 -33.18
N ARG A 65 -75.84 -66.78 -32.63
CA ARG A 65 -74.72 -66.18 -33.36
C ARG A 65 -73.59 -67.21 -33.43
N ASP A 66 -73.19 -67.59 -34.63
CA ASP A 66 -72.31 -68.75 -34.84
C ASP A 66 -70.99 -68.60 -34.06
N ASN A 67 -70.80 -69.48 -33.05
CA ASN A 67 -69.71 -69.45 -32.06
C ASN A 67 -69.56 -68.17 -31.20
N GLN A 68 -70.54 -67.25 -31.22
CA GLN A 68 -70.55 -66.00 -30.42
C GLN A 68 -71.73 -65.93 -29.41
N GLY A 69 -72.34 -67.08 -29.13
CA GLY A 69 -73.43 -67.21 -28.15
C GLY A 69 -74.79 -66.90 -28.75
N TYR A 70 -75.74 -66.42 -27.94
CA TYR A 70 -77.11 -66.20 -28.40
C TYR A 70 -77.75 -64.98 -27.76
N THR A 71 -78.85 -64.52 -28.33
CA THR A 71 -79.69 -63.44 -27.80
C THR A 71 -81.13 -63.92 -27.69
N LEU A 72 -81.75 -63.78 -26.53
CA LEU A 72 -83.19 -63.94 -26.33
C LEU A 72 -83.81 -62.55 -26.45
N GLY A 73 -84.61 -62.33 -27.49
CA GLY A 73 -85.29 -61.06 -27.71
C GLY A 73 -86.77 -61.26 -27.96
N GLU A 74 -87.60 -60.38 -27.43
CA GLU A 74 -89.00 -60.28 -27.79
C GLU A 74 -89.21 -59.20 -28.86
N PHE A 75 -90.02 -59.50 -29.87
CA PHE A 75 -90.22 -58.67 -31.05
C PHE A 75 -91.71 -58.42 -31.33
N ALA A 76 -92.04 -57.24 -31.83
CA ALA A 76 -93.36 -56.90 -32.37
C ALA A 76 -93.18 -56.32 -33.78
N GLN A 77 -93.67 -57.04 -34.81
CA GLN A 77 -93.55 -56.65 -36.23
C GLN A 77 -92.10 -56.29 -36.64
N GLY A 78 -91.14 -57.06 -36.15
CA GLY A 78 -89.71 -56.96 -36.40
C GLY A 78 -88.97 -56.02 -35.45
N VAL A 79 -89.67 -55.15 -34.73
CA VAL A 79 -89.05 -54.21 -33.80
C VAL A 79 -88.88 -54.86 -32.41
N PRO A 80 -87.70 -54.76 -31.75
CA PRO A 80 -87.52 -55.23 -30.38
C PRO A 80 -88.54 -54.59 -29.42
N ASN A 81 -89.32 -55.40 -28.71
CA ASN A 81 -90.37 -54.93 -27.82
C ASN A 81 -90.70 -56.00 -26.76
N GLY A 82 -90.22 -55.79 -25.54
CA GLY A 82 -90.18 -56.76 -24.45
C GLY A 82 -88.74 -57.06 -24.01
N ARG A 83 -88.54 -58.17 -23.29
CA ARG A 83 -87.25 -58.47 -22.66
C ARG A 83 -86.17 -58.81 -23.68
N TRP A 84 -84.95 -58.35 -23.42
CA TRP A 84 -83.76 -58.57 -24.22
C TRP A 84 -82.61 -59.08 -23.38
N GLN A 85 -82.05 -60.24 -23.73
CA GLN A 85 -80.97 -60.87 -22.97
C GLN A 85 -79.90 -61.40 -23.93
N VAL A 86 -78.63 -61.15 -23.62
CA VAL A 86 -77.49 -61.57 -24.45
C VAL A 86 -76.62 -62.54 -23.65
N TYR A 87 -76.21 -63.64 -24.28
CA TYR A 87 -75.44 -64.71 -23.66
C TYR A 87 -74.20 -65.08 -24.51
N LEU A 88 -73.14 -65.52 -23.82
CA LEU A 88 -71.95 -66.17 -24.38
C LEU A 88 -72.24 -67.65 -24.73
N PRO A 89 -71.37 -68.32 -25.53
CA PRO A 89 -71.49 -69.76 -25.83
C PRO A 89 -71.52 -70.68 -24.60
N ASN A 90 -70.99 -70.24 -23.46
CA ASN A 90 -70.97 -70.98 -22.19
C ASN A 90 -72.25 -70.78 -21.32
N ASN A 91 -73.32 -70.22 -21.89
CA ASN A 91 -74.58 -69.82 -21.21
C ASN A 91 -74.43 -68.71 -20.15
N GLN A 92 -73.29 -68.04 -20.09
CA GLN A 92 -73.10 -66.89 -19.21
C GLN A 92 -73.76 -65.65 -19.83
N LYS A 93 -74.52 -64.91 -19.03
CA LYS A 93 -75.19 -63.69 -19.47
C LYS A 93 -74.17 -62.55 -19.60
N LEU A 94 -74.37 -61.70 -20.60
CA LEU A 94 -73.63 -60.45 -20.83
C LEU A 94 -74.53 -59.22 -20.70
N VAL A 95 -75.82 -59.33 -21.07
CA VAL A 95 -76.79 -58.22 -21.01
C VAL A 95 -78.16 -58.75 -20.58
N ASP A 96 -78.88 -58.02 -19.74
CA ASP A 96 -80.30 -58.17 -19.44
C ASP A 96 -80.97 -56.79 -19.47
N GLY A 97 -82.11 -56.64 -20.14
CA GLY A 97 -82.81 -55.35 -20.25
C GLY A 97 -84.15 -55.49 -20.96
N GLU A 98 -84.76 -54.35 -21.28
CA GLU A 98 -86.07 -54.29 -21.94
C GLU A 98 -86.08 -53.22 -23.03
N TYR A 99 -86.65 -53.57 -24.19
CA TYR A 99 -86.97 -52.63 -25.26
C TYR A 99 -88.46 -52.30 -25.24
N VAL A 100 -88.82 -51.03 -25.46
CA VAL A 100 -90.20 -50.61 -25.73
C VAL A 100 -90.22 -49.93 -27.08
N SER A 101 -90.96 -50.48 -28.05
CA SER A 101 -91.03 -49.99 -29.43
C SER A 101 -89.66 -49.74 -30.08
N GLY A 102 -88.67 -50.61 -29.82
CA GLY A 102 -87.32 -50.54 -30.38
C GLY A 102 -86.34 -49.67 -29.62
N LEU A 103 -86.78 -48.99 -28.55
CA LEU A 103 -85.96 -48.08 -27.74
C LEU A 103 -85.69 -48.69 -26.36
N GLN A 104 -84.46 -48.55 -25.85
CA GLN A 104 -84.08 -49.08 -24.54
C GLN A 104 -84.94 -48.45 -23.45
N SER A 105 -85.49 -49.24 -22.54
CA SER A 105 -86.33 -48.76 -21.44
C SER A 105 -86.03 -49.51 -20.15
N GLY A 106 -86.25 -48.86 -19.01
CA GLY A 106 -86.04 -49.43 -17.70
C GLY A 106 -84.57 -49.69 -17.36
N ARG A 107 -84.34 -50.70 -16.51
CA ARG A 107 -83.03 -51.11 -16.00
C ARG A 107 -82.34 -52.07 -16.98
N TRP A 108 -81.11 -51.77 -17.31
CA TRP A 108 -80.21 -52.55 -18.16
C TRP A 108 -79.02 -52.99 -17.34
N GLN A 109 -78.71 -54.28 -17.34
CA GLN A 109 -77.61 -54.87 -16.57
C GLN A 109 -76.61 -55.49 -17.53
N LEU A 110 -75.37 -55.04 -17.47
CA LEU A 110 -74.24 -55.57 -18.22
C LEU A 110 -73.36 -56.37 -17.27
N PHE A 111 -72.94 -57.54 -17.73
CA PHE A 111 -72.13 -58.49 -16.96
C PHE A 111 -70.80 -58.70 -17.66
N SER A 112 -69.73 -58.79 -16.87
CA SER A 112 -68.39 -59.03 -17.40
C SER A 112 -68.24 -60.48 -17.92
N PRO A 113 -67.18 -60.78 -18.69
CA PRO A 113 -66.83 -62.15 -19.08
C PRO A 113 -66.50 -63.11 -17.91
N ASN A 114 -66.48 -62.67 -16.64
CA ASN A 114 -66.41 -63.57 -15.48
C ASN A 114 -67.78 -63.89 -14.83
N GLY A 115 -68.83 -63.09 -15.11
CA GLY A 115 -70.20 -63.32 -14.66
C GLY A 115 -70.70 -62.32 -13.62
N GLU A 116 -69.80 -61.52 -13.04
CA GLU A 116 -70.14 -60.41 -12.15
C GLU A 116 -70.80 -59.26 -12.94
N LEU A 117 -71.66 -58.50 -12.26
CA LEU A 117 -72.27 -57.29 -12.79
C LEU A 117 -71.17 -56.23 -12.99
N SER A 118 -70.94 -55.78 -14.22
CA SER A 118 -69.95 -54.74 -14.55
C SER A 118 -70.59 -53.35 -14.63
N GLU A 119 -71.79 -53.27 -15.19
CA GLU A 119 -72.53 -52.00 -15.29
C GLU A 119 -74.03 -52.21 -15.07
N GLU A 120 -74.66 -51.18 -14.52
CA GLU A 120 -76.09 -51.03 -14.43
C GLU A 120 -76.48 -49.68 -15.02
N GLN A 121 -77.26 -49.69 -16.08
CA GLN A 121 -77.68 -48.53 -16.85
C GLN A 121 -79.20 -48.40 -16.76
N PHE A 122 -79.70 -47.18 -16.91
CA PHE A 122 -81.14 -46.90 -16.91
C PHE A 122 -81.52 -45.99 -18.08
N TYR A 123 -82.58 -46.38 -18.80
CA TYR A 123 -83.05 -45.67 -19.98
C TYR A 123 -84.55 -45.39 -19.88
N LEU A 124 -84.97 -44.27 -20.47
CA LEU A 124 -86.37 -43.94 -20.69
C LEU A 124 -86.54 -43.63 -22.19
N ASN A 125 -87.20 -44.53 -22.92
CA ASN A 125 -87.43 -44.41 -24.37
C ASN A 125 -86.13 -44.13 -25.17
N GLY A 126 -85.06 -44.87 -24.88
CA GLY A 126 -83.75 -44.75 -25.53
C GLY A 126 -82.86 -43.63 -25.01
N VAL A 127 -83.36 -42.79 -24.09
CA VAL A 127 -82.61 -41.68 -23.49
C VAL A 127 -82.05 -42.10 -22.12
N PRO A 128 -80.74 -41.95 -21.86
CA PRO A 128 -80.14 -42.17 -20.53
C PRO A 128 -80.86 -41.37 -19.43
N SER A 129 -81.28 -42.03 -18.35
CA SER A 129 -82.04 -41.40 -17.28
C SER A 129 -81.90 -42.16 -15.97
N GLY A 130 -81.68 -41.46 -14.85
CA GLY A 130 -81.48 -42.06 -13.52
C GLY A 130 -80.01 -42.35 -13.19
N GLU A 131 -79.79 -43.10 -12.11
CA GLU A 131 -78.45 -43.48 -11.65
C GLU A 131 -77.93 -44.69 -12.43
N TRP A 132 -76.87 -44.51 -13.21
CA TRP A 132 -76.06 -45.59 -13.74
C TRP A 132 -74.97 -45.94 -12.72
N ALA A 133 -74.59 -47.21 -12.62
CA ALA A 133 -73.54 -47.70 -11.73
C ALA A 133 -72.54 -48.56 -12.50
N GLU A 134 -71.25 -48.40 -12.21
CA GLU A 134 -70.15 -49.20 -12.76
C GLU A 134 -69.40 -49.85 -11.60
N TYR A 135 -69.01 -51.11 -11.80
CA TYR A 135 -68.37 -51.96 -10.81
C TYR A 135 -66.97 -52.37 -11.30
N ASP A 136 -66.04 -52.57 -10.38
CA ASP A 136 -64.72 -53.14 -10.71
C ASP A 136 -64.78 -54.67 -10.94
N ASP A 137 -63.69 -55.26 -11.40
CA ASP A 137 -63.58 -56.72 -11.65
C ASP A 137 -63.80 -57.59 -10.39
N LEU A 138 -63.84 -56.99 -9.20
CA LEU A 138 -64.10 -57.61 -7.91
C LEU A 138 -65.54 -57.41 -7.42
N GLY A 139 -66.39 -56.73 -8.21
CA GLY A 139 -67.78 -56.43 -7.89
C GLY A 139 -67.98 -55.24 -6.95
N ASN A 140 -66.95 -54.45 -6.63
CA ASN A 140 -67.12 -53.24 -5.83
C ASN A 140 -67.68 -52.11 -6.69
N LEU A 141 -68.60 -51.32 -6.14
CA LEU A 141 -69.07 -50.10 -6.79
C LEU A 141 -67.89 -49.13 -6.99
N TYR A 142 -67.54 -48.84 -8.24
CA TYR A 142 -66.44 -47.96 -8.63
C TYR A 142 -66.93 -46.54 -8.92
N GLN A 143 -68.02 -46.43 -9.69
CA GLN A 143 -68.59 -45.17 -10.15
C GLN A 143 -70.12 -45.24 -10.15
N LYS A 144 -70.77 -44.10 -9.87
CA LYS A 144 -72.15 -43.83 -10.27
C LYS A 144 -72.19 -42.60 -11.16
N THR A 145 -73.02 -42.63 -12.20
CA THR A 145 -73.25 -41.50 -13.10
C THR A 145 -74.74 -41.22 -13.17
N VAL A 146 -75.16 -40.01 -12.76
CA VAL A 146 -76.56 -39.58 -12.81
C VAL A 146 -76.84 -38.91 -14.15
N TYR A 147 -77.87 -39.39 -14.84
CA TYR A 147 -78.38 -38.79 -16.07
C TYR A 147 -79.78 -38.21 -15.86
N GLU A 148 -80.02 -37.00 -16.34
CA GLU A 148 -81.34 -36.38 -16.41
C GLU A 148 -81.63 -36.01 -17.88
N ALA A 149 -82.71 -36.57 -18.44
CA ALA A 149 -83.12 -36.37 -19.84
C ALA A 149 -81.97 -36.55 -20.87
N GLY A 150 -81.07 -37.50 -20.64
CA GLY A 150 -79.94 -37.82 -21.52
C GLY A 150 -78.65 -37.05 -21.23
N VAL A 151 -78.70 -36.04 -20.35
CA VAL A 151 -77.54 -35.23 -19.98
C VAL A 151 -76.97 -35.73 -18.66
N LYS A 152 -75.65 -35.90 -18.60
CA LYS A 152 -74.93 -36.25 -17.37
C LYS A 152 -74.93 -35.05 -16.41
N THR A 153 -75.46 -35.23 -15.19
CA THR A 153 -75.57 -34.18 -14.17
C THR A 153 -74.60 -34.37 -12.99
N GLN A 154 -74.26 -35.61 -12.64
CA GLN A 154 -73.37 -35.92 -11.52
C GLN A 154 -72.58 -37.20 -11.76
N VAL A 155 -71.33 -37.26 -11.28
CA VAL A 155 -70.55 -38.49 -11.16
C VAL A 155 -70.06 -38.63 -9.71
N LEU A 156 -70.32 -39.79 -9.09
CA LEU A 156 -69.79 -40.16 -7.79
C LEU A 156 -68.75 -41.27 -8.01
N ARG A 157 -67.52 -41.07 -7.55
CA ARG A 157 -66.45 -42.08 -7.56
C ARG A 157 -66.25 -42.62 -6.16
N TYR A 158 -65.92 -43.90 -6.06
CA TYR A 158 -65.70 -44.57 -4.77
C TYR A 158 -64.27 -45.11 -4.65
N PHE A 159 -63.81 -45.28 -3.42
CA PHE A 159 -62.67 -46.15 -3.11
C PHE A 159 -63.15 -47.60 -3.04
N ALA A 160 -62.22 -48.57 -3.17
CA ALA A 160 -62.51 -50.00 -2.96
C ALA A 160 -63.08 -50.32 -1.55
N SER A 161 -63.00 -49.39 -0.60
CA SER A 161 -63.65 -49.48 0.72
C SER A 161 -65.13 -49.10 0.72
N GLY A 162 -65.72 -48.74 -0.42
CA GLY A 162 -67.08 -48.22 -0.55
C GLY A 162 -67.27 -46.76 -0.09
N LYS A 163 -66.22 -46.11 0.43
CA LYS A 163 -66.26 -44.68 0.78
C LYS A 163 -66.20 -43.83 -0.49
N LEU A 164 -66.88 -42.68 -0.46
CA LEU A 164 -66.83 -41.68 -1.53
C LEU A 164 -65.39 -41.18 -1.69
N LYS A 165 -64.94 -41.08 -2.94
CA LYS A 165 -63.61 -40.60 -3.38
C LYS A 165 -63.71 -39.24 -4.07
N ALA A 166 -64.72 -39.08 -4.92
CA ALA A 166 -65.02 -37.81 -5.56
C ALA A 166 -66.52 -37.67 -5.83
N LYS A 167 -67.01 -36.43 -5.85
CA LYS A 167 -68.34 -36.02 -6.28
C LYS A 167 -68.17 -34.87 -7.27
N GLU A 168 -68.52 -35.16 -8.51
CA GLU A 168 -68.30 -34.33 -9.70
C GLU A 168 -69.66 -33.88 -10.22
N THR A 169 -69.83 -32.59 -10.50
CA THR A 169 -71.10 -32.00 -10.97
C THR A 169 -70.96 -31.44 -12.39
N TYR A 170 -72.02 -31.59 -13.19
CA TYR A 170 -72.00 -31.33 -14.62
C TYR A 170 -73.27 -30.61 -15.11
N VAL A 171 -73.10 -29.71 -16.08
CA VAL A 171 -74.17 -29.10 -16.87
C VAL A 171 -73.71 -29.13 -18.34
N ASP A 172 -74.57 -29.59 -19.26
CA ASP A 172 -74.27 -29.76 -20.69
C ASP A 172 -72.95 -30.54 -20.95
N ASN A 173 -72.68 -31.56 -20.13
CA ASN A 173 -71.42 -32.35 -20.08
C ASN A 173 -70.15 -31.58 -19.70
N LEU A 174 -70.21 -30.28 -19.40
CA LEU A 174 -69.12 -29.47 -18.85
C LEU A 174 -69.12 -29.55 -17.31
N ARG A 175 -67.96 -29.48 -16.66
CA ARG A 175 -67.86 -29.40 -15.19
C ARG A 175 -68.55 -28.12 -14.72
N HIS A 176 -69.52 -28.22 -13.83
CA HIS A 176 -70.29 -27.07 -13.36
C HIS A 176 -70.86 -27.36 -11.97
N GLY A 177 -70.66 -26.43 -11.03
CA GLY A 177 -71.05 -26.59 -9.63
C GLY A 177 -69.88 -26.97 -8.72
N VAL A 178 -70.19 -27.49 -7.53
CA VAL A 178 -69.18 -27.88 -6.54
C VAL A 178 -68.64 -29.28 -6.86
N TRP A 179 -67.31 -29.38 -6.91
CA TRP A 179 -66.53 -30.60 -7.06
C TRP A 179 -65.82 -30.89 -5.75
N GLU A 180 -66.07 -32.08 -5.20
CA GLU A 180 -65.55 -32.50 -3.91
C GLU A 180 -64.70 -33.76 -4.09
N THR A 181 -63.52 -33.80 -3.48
CA THR A 181 -62.71 -35.03 -3.36
C THR A 181 -62.46 -35.34 -1.90
N TYR A 182 -62.27 -36.62 -1.58
CA TYR A 182 -62.20 -37.11 -0.20
C TYR A 182 -60.96 -37.98 0.00
N HIS A 183 -60.39 -37.91 1.19
CA HIS A 183 -59.33 -38.80 1.66
C HIS A 183 -59.89 -40.22 1.84
N ALA A 184 -59.02 -41.24 1.82
CA ALA A 184 -59.43 -42.65 1.95
C ALA A 184 -60.14 -42.97 3.29
N ASN A 185 -59.98 -42.12 4.30
CA ASN A 185 -60.71 -42.22 5.57
C ASN A 185 -62.14 -41.63 5.51
N GLY A 186 -62.50 -40.91 4.44
CA GLY A 186 -63.82 -40.28 4.23
C GLY A 186 -63.90 -38.80 4.60
N VAL A 187 -62.81 -38.20 5.05
CA VAL A 187 -62.71 -36.74 5.30
C VAL A 187 -62.62 -36.01 3.96
N LEU A 188 -63.25 -34.85 3.83
CA LEU A 188 -63.11 -33.98 2.65
C LEU A 188 -61.63 -33.60 2.47
N ALA A 189 -61.10 -33.76 1.26
CA ALA A 189 -59.73 -33.43 0.91
C ALA A 189 -59.64 -32.10 0.15
N GLN A 190 -60.58 -31.88 -0.77
CA GLN A 190 -60.64 -30.66 -1.57
C GLN A 190 -62.09 -30.37 -1.96
N SER A 191 -62.51 -29.11 -1.90
CA SER A 191 -63.76 -28.60 -2.45
C SER A 191 -63.45 -27.41 -3.37
N GLN A 192 -63.93 -27.50 -4.61
CA GLN A 192 -63.64 -26.57 -5.69
C GLN A 192 -64.92 -26.24 -6.45
N GLN A 193 -65.15 -24.98 -6.78
CA GLN A 193 -66.27 -24.60 -7.65
C GLN A 193 -65.81 -24.48 -9.12
N TYR A 194 -66.59 -25.09 -10.01
CA TYR A 194 -66.40 -25.01 -11.46
C TYR A 194 -67.57 -24.28 -12.13
N ALA A 195 -67.28 -23.52 -13.18
CA ALA A 195 -68.25 -22.98 -14.12
C ALA A 195 -67.79 -23.31 -15.55
N ASN A 196 -68.50 -24.22 -16.22
CA ASN A 196 -68.29 -24.58 -17.63
C ASN A 196 -66.83 -25.03 -17.93
N ASN A 197 -66.34 -26.01 -17.18
CA ASN A 197 -64.94 -26.50 -17.13
C ASN A 197 -63.90 -25.56 -16.50
N GLN A 198 -64.19 -24.26 -16.38
CA GLN A 198 -63.28 -23.32 -15.73
C GLN A 198 -63.41 -23.42 -14.20
N LEU A 199 -62.29 -23.36 -13.47
CA LEU A 199 -62.29 -23.31 -12.02
C LEU A 199 -62.55 -21.86 -11.58
N SER A 200 -63.54 -21.61 -10.71
CA SER A 200 -63.98 -20.25 -10.33
C SER A 200 -64.85 -20.27 -9.07
N GLY A 201 -64.66 -19.32 -8.15
CA GLY A 201 -65.38 -19.27 -6.87
C GLY A 201 -64.56 -19.84 -5.70
N PRO A 202 -65.20 -20.25 -4.60
CA PRO A 202 -64.49 -20.75 -3.42
C PRO A 202 -63.65 -22.00 -3.72
N SER A 203 -62.47 -22.05 -3.11
CA SER A 203 -61.55 -23.20 -3.13
C SER A 203 -61.11 -23.50 -1.70
N LEU A 204 -61.16 -24.77 -1.31
CA LEU A 204 -60.82 -25.27 0.01
C LEU A 204 -60.01 -26.57 -0.12
N ALA A 205 -58.94 -26.71 0.64
CA ALA A 205 -58.21 -27.97 0.81
C ALA A 205 -58.04 -28.29 2.30
N GLN A 206 -58.12 -29.57 2.64
CA GLN A 206 -58.01 -30.08 4.00
C GLN A 206 -57.07 -31.29 4.07
N ASN A 207 -56.35 -31.44 5.19
CA ASN A 207 -55.55 -32.63 5.46
C ASN A 207 -56.44 -33.85 5.82
N SER A 208 -55.81 -35.00 6.05
CA SER A 208 -56.55 -36.23 6.39
C SER A 208 -57.23 -36.18 7.76
N GLU A 209 -56.88 -35.23 8.63
CA GLU A 209 -57.53 -35.00 9.92
C GLU A 209 -58.73 -34.01 9.83
N GLY A 210 -58.91 -33.36 8.67
CA GLY A 210 -59.99 -32.40 8.41
C GLY A 210 -59.64 -30.96 8.78
N GLN A 211 -58.38 -30.68 9.11
CA GLN A 211 -57.90 -29.32 9.29
C GLN A 211 -57.73 -28.66 7.91
N VAL A 212 -58.05 -27.37 7.82
CA VAL A 212 -57.88 -26.59 6.59
C VAL A 212 -56.39 -26.32 6.37
N ILE A 213 -55.87 -26.61 5.18
CA ILE A 213 -54.48 -26.35 4.78
C ILE A 213 -54.37 -25.26 3.71
N GLU A 214 -55.43 -25.03 2.92
CA GLU A 214 -55.54 -23.92 1.99
C GLU A 214 -57.00 -23.49 1.85
N THR A 215 -57.27 -22.18 1.81
CA THR A 215 -58.60 -21.64 1.51
C THR A 215 -58.51 -20.28 0.81
N GLY A 216 -59.43 -20.02 -0.11
CA GLY A 216 -59.48 -18.75 -0.85
C GLY A 216 -60.59 -18.72 -1.90
N THR A 217 -60.57 -17.69 -2.75
CA THR A 217 -61.51 -17.53 -3.87
C THR A 217 -60.76 -17.35 -5.18
N LEU A 218 -61.26 -17.99 -6.24
CA LEU A 218 -60.77 -17.86 -7.61
C LEU A 218 -61.74 -17.01 -8.41
N ASP A 219 -61.23 -16.21 -9.34
CA ASP A 219 -62.05 -15.41 -10.25
C ASP A 219 -62.62 -16.25 -11.42
N ALA A 220 -63.23 -15.60 -12.41
CA ALA A 220 -63.79 -16.26 -13.59
C ALA A 220 -62.72 -16.85 -14.54
N ASN A 221 -61.45 -16.47 -14.40
CA ASN A 221 -60.32 -16.98 -15.17
C ASN A 221 -59.57 -18.11 -14.43
N GLY A 222 -59.96 -18.42 -13.18
CA GLY A 222 -59.25 -19.35 -12.31
C GLY A 222 -58.00 -18.75 -11.66
N GLU A 223 -57.91 -17.43 -11.58
CA GLU A 223 -56.83 -16.71 -10.92
C GLU A 223 -57.19 -16.42 -9.45
N ARG A 224 -56.19 -16.37 -8.55
CA ARG A 224 -56.41 -16.05 -7.12
C ARG A 224 -57.01 -14.64 -6.97
N GLN A 225 -58.07 -14.53 -6.18
CA GLN A 225 -58.79 -13.27 -5.92
C GLN A 225 -59.19 -13.15 -4.44
N GLY A 226 -59.03 -11.95 -3.86
CA GLY A 226 -59.32 -11.69 -2.46
C GLY A 226 -58.30 -12.32 -1.52
N ARG A 227 -58.72 -12.57 -0.28
CA ARG A 227 -57.86 -13.16 0.77
C ARG A 227 -57.68 -14.66 0.57
N TRP A 228 -56.44 -15.11 0.63
CA TRP A 228 -56.00 -16.50 0.59
C TRP A 228 -55.23 -16.82 1.87
N GLN A 229 -55.48 -17.99 2.44
CA GLN A 229 -54.83 -18.43 3.67
C GLN A 229 -54.32 -19.86 3.49
N THR A 230 -53.05 -20.08 3.85
CA THR A 230 -52.46 -21.43 3.96
C THR A 230 -52.09 -21.73 5.41
N PHE A 231 -52.13 -23.00 5.76
CA PHE A 231 -51.87 -23.49 7.11
C PHE A 231 -50.92 -24.69 7.05
N TYR A 232 -50.12 -24.85 8.09
CA TYR A 232 -49.36 -26.06 8.35
C TYR A 232 -50.29 -27.25 8.64
N ASP A 233 -49.75 -28.47 8.56
CA ASP A 233 -50.50 -29.72 8.74
C ASP A 233 -51.02 -29.95 10.17
N ASP A 234 -50.72 -29.05 11.11
CA ASP A 234 -51.29 -29.01 12.46
C ASP A 234 -52.42 -27.95 12.62
N GLY A 235 -52.73 -27.21 11.55
CA GLY A 235 -53.69 -26.10 11.53
C GLY A 235 -53.12 -24.74 11.95
N THR A 236 -51.82 -24.63 12.26
CA THR A 236 -51.16 -23.34 12.51
C THR A 236 -51.11 -22.52 11.21
N PRO A 237 -51.45 -21.22 11.20
CA PRO A 237 -51.32 -20.38 10.00
C PRO A 237 -49.88 -20.42 9.44
N GLU A 238 -49.75 -20.57 8.12
CA GLU A 238 -48.49 -20.46 7.39
C GLU A 238 -48.43 -19.10 6.68
N ARG A 239 -49.50 -18.74 5.95
CA ARG A 239 -49.59 -17.47 5.20
C ARG A 239 -50.99 -16.88 5.20
N ASP A 240 -51.04 -15.56 5.13
CA ASP A 240 -52.27 -14.78 4.92
C ASP A 240 -51.97 -13.72 3.85
N GLU A 241 -52.53 -13.88 2.66
CA GLU A 241 -52.13 -13.14 1.45
C GLU A 241 -53.38 -12.57 0.74
N HIS A 242 -53.27 -11.37 0.19
CA HIS A 242 -54.36 -10.75 -0.60
C HIS A 242 -54.00 -10.72 -2.08
N TYR A 243 -54.93 -11.13 -2.94
CA TYR A 243 -54.74 -11.24 -4.38
C TYR A 243 -55.77 -10.43 -5.18
N VAL A 244 -55.34 -9.87 -6.32
CA VAL A 244 -56.20 -9.23 -7.32
C VAL A 244 -55.76 -9.72 -8.70
N ALA A 245 -56.66 -10.40 -9.43
CA ALA A 245 -56.38 -11.00 -10.74
C ALA A 245 -55.05 -11.80 -10.76
N GLY A 246 -54.94 -12.75 -9.82
CA GLY A 246 -53.78 -13.65 -9.69
C GLY A 246 -52.52 -13.04 -9.06
N ARG A 247 -52.43 -11.70 -8.95
CA ARG A 247 -51.26 -11.00 -8.41
C ARG A 247 -51.42 -10.63 -6.94
N LEU A 248 -50.33 -10.72 -6.18
CA LEU A 248 -50.28 -10.32 -4.77
C LEU A 248 -50.47 -8.80 -4.65
N HIS A 249 -51.47 -8.39 -3.86
CA HIS A 249 -51.94 -7.01 -3.77
C HIS A 249 -52.61 -6.75 -2.41
N GLY A 250 -51.99 -5.91 -1.58
CA GLY A 250 -52.38 -5.65 -0.19
C GLY A 250 -51.41 -6.29 0.81
N GLU A 251 -51.92 -6.59 2.00
CA GLU A 251 -51.10 -7.17 3.08
C GLU A 251 -50.79 -8.65 2.81
N SER A 252 -49.53 -9.01 3.05
CA SER A 252 -49.02 -10.38 3.08
C SER A 252 -48.34 -10.62 4.43
N LEU A 253 -48.82 -11.65 5.12
CA LEU A 253 -48.26 -12.17 6.37
C LEU A 253 -47.76 -13.58 6.12
N SER A 254 -46.63 -13.93 6.72
CA SER A 254 -46.14 -15.30 6.80
C SER A 254 -45.69 -15.60 8.22
N TYR A 255 -45.81 -16.85 8.62
CA TYR A 255 -45.56 -17.33 9.97
C TYR A 255 -44.52 -18.45 9.94
N TYR A 256 -43.96 -18.77 11.11
CA TYR A 256 -43.17 -19.97 11.37
C TYR A 256 -44.08 -21.11 11.86
N PRO A 257 -43.63 -22.39 11.81
CA PRO A 257 -44.39 -23.53 12.35
C PRO A 257 -44.71 -23.45 13.85
N ASN A 258 -44.09 -22.52 14.60
CA ASN A 258 -44.42 -22.25 16.00
C ASN A 258 -45.50 -21.18 16.19
N GLY A 259 -46.14 -20.72 15.10
CA GLY A 259 -47.19 -19.71 15.08
C GLY A 259 -46.71 -18.27 15.22
N GLN A 260 -45.40 -18.02 15.33
CA GLN A 260 -44.86 -16.66 15.36
C GLN A 260 -44.79 -16.08 13.95
N LEU A 261 -45.09 -14.79 13.81
CA LEU A 261 -44.95 -14.05 12.56
C LEU A 261 -43.48 -14.09 12.12
N SER A 262 -43.22 -14.47 10.87
CA SER A 262 -41.89 -14.50 10.25
C SER A 262 -41.69 -13.30 9.32
N LEU A 263 -42.74 -12.91 8.58
CA LEU A 263 -42.70 -11.81 7.62
C LEU A 263 -44.04 -11.07 7.58
N GLN A 264 -44.00 -9.74 7.46
CA GLN A 264 -45.14 -8.87 7.18
C GLN A 264 -44.74 -7.83 6.13
N GLY A 265 -45.56 -7.64 5.09
CA GLY A 265 -45.32 -6.60 4.09
C GLY A 265 -46.56 -6.22 3.30
N GLN A 266 -46.44 -5.17 2.50
CA GLN A 266 -47.47 -4.72 1.56
C GLN A 266 -46.99 -4.91 0.12
N TYR A 267 -47.90 -5.29 -0.76
CA TYR A 267 -47.63 -5.55 -2.17
C TYR A 267 -48.63 -4.81 -3.08
N ARG A 268 -48.23 -4.47 -4.30
CA ARG A 268 -49.07 -3.93 -5.36
C ARG A 268 -48.64 -4.54 -6.68
N GLU A 269 -49.46 -5.44 -7.22
CA GLU A 269 -49.16 -6.18 -8.45
C GLU A 269 -47.82 -6.93 -8.36
N ASP A 270 -47.68 -7.78 -7.34
CA ASP A 270 -46.48 -8.56 -7.00
C ASP A 270 -45.24 -7.74 -6.58
N LEU A 271 -45.22 -6.42 -6.80
CA LEU A 271 -44.15 -5.53 -6.37
C LEU A 271 -44.32 -5.12 -4.89
N ARG A 272 -43.23 -5.18 -4.12
CA ARG A 272 -43.18 -4.70 -2.72
C ARG A 272 -43.46 -3.20 -2.63
N GLN A 273 -44.21 -2.80 -1.61
CA GLN A 273 -44.56 -1.41 -1.32
C GLN A 273 -44.44 -1.13 0.19
N GLY A 274 -44.02 0.07 0.57
CA GLY A 274 -43.91 0.47 1.98
C GLY A 274 -42.98 -0.44 2.77
N THR A 275 -43.29 -0.67 4.04
CA THR A 275 -42.42 -1.42 4.96
C THR A 275 -42.67 -2.93 4.90
N LEU A 276 -41.60 -3.67 4.61
CA LEU A 276 -41.46 -5.11 4.81
C LEU A 276 -40.73 -5.33 6.15
N VAL A 277 -41.22 -6.22 7.00
CA VAL A 277 -40.62 -6.54 8.29
C VAL A 277 -40.38 -8.04 8.38
N HIS A 278 -39.14 -8.44 8.70
CA HIS A 278 -38.76 -9.82 8.96
C HIS A 278 -38.43 -10.01 10.43
N TYR A 279 -38.88 -11.13 11.01
CA TYR A 279 -38.78 -11.48 12.42
C TYR A 279 -38.02 -12.79 12.59
N SER A 280 -37.46 -13.03 13.78
CA SER A 280 -36.91 -14.34 14.14
C SER A 280 -38.01 -15.34 14.53
N ASP A 281 -37.63 -16.62 14.59
CA ASP A 281 -38.37 -17.72 15.22
C ASP A 281 -38.61 -17.54 16.74
N THR A 282 -38.17 -16.42 17.30
CA THR A 282 -38.39 -15.97 18.67
C THR A 282 -39.14 -14.63 18.77
N GLY A 283 -39.60 -14.06 17.64
CA GLY A 283 -40.40 -12.84 17.58
C GLY A 283 -39.59 -11.53 17.64
N VAL A 284 -38.26 -11.61 17.60
CA VAL A 284 -37.38 -10.44 17.54
C VAL A 284 -37.37 -9.91 16.11
N LYS A 285 -37.71 -8.64 15.91
CA LYS A 285 -37.53 -7.97 14.61
C LYS A 285 -36.06 -8.05 14.20
N LEU A 286 -35.78 -8.60 13.02
CA LEU A 286 -34.44 -8.71 12.45
C LEU A 286 -34.21 -7.67 11.35
N GLU A 287 -35.22 -7.40 10.53
CA GLU A 287 -35.12 -6.54 9.35
C GLU A 287 -36.39 -5.71 9.21
N GLU A 288 -36.25 -4.44 8.83
CA GLU A 288 -37.32 -3.49 8.53
C GLU A 288 -36.89 -2.71 7.28
N GLU A 289 -37.39 -3.13 6.13
CA GLU A 289 -36.98 -2.67 4.81
C GLU A 289 -38.12 -1.87 4.17
N ASN A 290 -37.81 -0.71 3.61
CA ASN A 290 -38.79 0.15 2.94
C ASN A 290 -38.60 0.07 1.41
N TYR A 291 -39.72 -0.12 0.71
CA TYR A 291 -39.79 -0.34 -0.73
C TYR A 291 -40.75 0.64 -1.42
N LEU A 292 -40.42 1.02 -2.65
CA LEU A 292 -41.31 1.69 -3.58
C LEU A 292 -41.22 0.96 -4.93
N ASP A 293 -42.34 0.45 -5.43
CA ASP A 293 -42.41 -0.27 -6.71
C ASP A 293 -41.38 -1.40 -6.88
N GLY A 294 -41.11 -2.12 -5.78
CA GLY A 294 -40.18 -3.25 -5.73
C GLY A 294 -38.71 -2.91 -5.49
N GLU A 295 -38.31 -1.63 -5.57
CA GLU A 295 -36.96 -1.17 -5.25
C GLU A 295 -36.86 -0.65 -3.81
N HIS A 296 -35.68 -0.75 -3.17
CA HIS A 296 -35.46 -0.14 -1.86
C HIS A 296 -35.57 1.40 -1.95
N ASP A 297 -36.44 1.98 -1.14
CA ASP A 297 -36.63 3.43 -1.05
C ASP A 297 -36.94 3.82 0.41
N GLY A 298 -36.24 4.83 0.93
CA GLY A 298 -36.26 5.20 2.34
C GLY A 298 -35.30 4.40 3.22
N ILE A 299 -35.52 4.48 4.55
CA ILE A 299 -34.61 3.96 5.56
C ILE A 299 -34.88 2.48 5.87
N GLN A 300 -33.88 1.65 5.63
CA GLN A 300 -33.82 0.23 5.98
C GLN A 300 -33.14 0.07 7.35
N ARG A 301 -33.64 -0.81 8.22
CA ARG A 301 -33.07 -1.08 9.54
C ARG A 301 -32.84 -2.58 9.75
N TYR A 302 -31.64 -2.91 10.24
CA TYR A 302 -31.22 -4.28 10.51
C TYR A 302 -30.80 -4.41 11.97
N PHE A 303 -31.26 -5.48 12.61
CA PHE A 303 -31.11 -5.77 14.03
C PHE A 303 -30.43 -7.13 14.22
N ASN A 304 -29.64 -7.28 15.28
CA ASN A 304 -29.09 -8.59 15.64
C ASN A 304 -30.13 -9.44 16.40
N ARG A 305 -29.79 -10.71 16.69
CA ARG A 305 -30.67 -11.63 17.43
C ARG A 305 -31.01 -11.20 18.87
N ALA A 306 -30.38 -10.15 19.40
CA ALA A 306 -30.73 -9.54 20.68
C ALA A 306 -31.66 -8.31 20.54
N GLY A 307 -32.10 -7.98 19.32
CA GLY A 307 -32.95 -6.83 19.02
C GLY A 307 -32.20 -5.49 18.97
N ILE A 308 -30.87 -5.50 18.98
CA ILE A 308 -30.04 -4.29 18.92
C ILE A 308 -29.85 -3.88 17.45
N LEU A 309 -30.12 -2.61 17.14
CA LEU A 309 -29.89 -2.04 15.82
C LEU A 309 -28.40 -2.09 15.45
N VAL A 310 -28.07 -2.81 14.37
CA VAL A 310 -26.70 -2.94 13.85
C VAL A 310 -26.46 -2.14 12.57
N SER A 311 -27.52 -1.78 11.83
CA SER A 311 -27.43 -0.95 10.63
C SER A 311 -28.71 -0.16 10.36
N GLU A 312 -28.57 1.10 9.98
CA GLU A 312 -29.61 1.98 9.44
C GLU A 312 -29.10 2.52 8.09
N LEU A 313 -29.67 2.05 6.99
CA LEU A 313 -29.23 2.37 5.63
C LEU A 313 -30.33 3.12 4.88
N ASN A 314 -30.03 4.25 4.27
CA ASN A 314 -31.01 5.03 3.54
C ASN A 314 -30.84 4.85 2.02
N TYR A 315 -31.93 4.56 1.33
CA TYR A 315 -31.96 4.31 -0.12
C TYR A 315 -32.93 5.26 -0.81
N LYS A 316 -32.72 5.47 -2.11
CA LYS A 316 -33.64 6.22 -2.98
C LYS A 316 -33.56 5.64 -4.39
N ALA A 317 -34.67 5.11 -4.90
CA ALA A 317 -34.73 4.34 -6.16
C ALA A 317 -33.60 3.29 -6.26
N GLY A 318 -33.54 2.38 -5.27
CA GLY A 318 -32.57 1.29 -5.22
C GLY A 318 -31.10 1.67 -4.92
N LEU A 319 -30.75 2.96 -4.91
CA LEU A 319 -29.39 3.46 -4.68
C LEU A 319 -29.21 3.98 -3.25
N GLN A 320 -28.03 3.75 -2.65
CA GLN A 320 -27.69 4.32 -1.33
C GLN A 320 -27.64 5.86 -1.43
N ALA A 321 -28.43 6.53 -0.59
CA ALA A 321 -28.65 7.97 -0.62
C ALA A 321 -28.70 8.55 0.80
N GLY A 322 -28.21 9.76 1.01
CA GLY A 322 -28.22 10.38 2.35
C GLY A 322 -27.39 9.61 3.39
N GLU A 323 -27.81 9.67 4.65
CA GLU A 323 -27.04 9.15 5.79
C GLU A 323 -27.21 7.63 6.01
N GLN A 324 -26.08 6.93 6.12
CA GLN A 324 -25.96 5.52 6.48
C GLN A 324 -25.27 5.41 7.84
N LYS A 325 -25.84 4.68 8.78
CA LYS A 325 -25.23 4.37 10.08
C LYS A 325 -25.03 2.87 10.21
N THR A 326 -23.87 2.45 10.69
CA THR A 326 -23.65 1.08 11.17
C THR A 326 -23.11 1.12 12.59
N TYR A 327 -23.40 0.07 13.34
CA TYR A 327 -23.11 -0.07 14.76
C TYR A 327 -22.33 -1.37 15.01
N PHE A 328 -21.81 -1.52 16.23
CA PHE A 328 -21.31 -2.78 16.75
C PHE A 328 -22.47 -3.59 17.36
N ASP A 329 -22.25 -4.87 17.69
CA ASP A 329 -23.29 -5.75 18.25
C ASP A 329 -23.84 -5.28 19.61
N ASP A 330 -23.13 -4.38 20.30
CA ASP A 330 -23.55 -3.72 21.55
C ASP A 330 -24.29 -2.39 21.32
N GLY A 331 -24.56 -2.03 20.06
CA GLY A 331 -25.29 -0.82 19.67
C GLY A 331 -24.45 0.47 19.64
N LYS A 332 -23.14 0.43 19.93
CA LYS A 332 -22.27 1.60 19.77
C LYS A 332 -22.08 1.96 18.29
N PRO A 333 -21.98 3.26 17.92
CA PRO A 333 -21.71 3.66 16.55
C PRO A 333 -20.37 3.10 16.07
N LYS A 334 -20.34 2.62 14.82
CA LYS A 334 -19.16 2.04 14.16
C LYS A 334 -18.74 2.87 12.96
N LYS A 335 -19.70 3.28 12.13
CA LYS A 335 -19.47 4.12 10.94
C LYS A 335 -20.71 4.97 10.64
N VAL A 336 -20.51 6.24 10.34
CA VAL A 336 -21.50 7.12 9.71
C VAL A 336 -20.96 7.50 8.34
N ILE A 337 -21.71 7.18 7.29
CA ILE A 337 -21.45 7.60 5.91
C ILE A 337 -22.57 8.54 5.49
N ARG A 338 -22.28 9.53 4.66
CA ARG A 338 -23.28 10.42 4.06
C ARG A 338 -23.04 10.48 2.56
N TYR A 339 -24.08 10.19 1.80
CA TYR A 339 -24.18 10.34 0.35
C TYR A 339 -25.08 11.54 0.04
N GLN A 340 -24.98 12.05 -1.19
CA GLN A 340 -26.04 12.89 -1.76
C GLN A 340 -27.38 12.13 -1.84
N ASP A 341 -28.47 12.87 -2.03
CA ASP A 341 -29.81 12.31 -2.23
C ASP A 341 -30.62 13.05 -3.32
N GLN A 342 -30.05 14.08 -3.96
CA GLN A 342 -30.71 14.83 -5.05
C GLN A 342 -29.99 14.73 -6.40
N ILE A 343 -28.67 14.55 -6.41
CA ILE A 343 -27.85 14.60 -7.62
C ILE A 343 -26.99 13.33 -7.72
N LEU A 344 -27.11 12.61 -8.83
CA LEU A 344 -26.24 11.48 -9.18
C LEU A 344 -24.94 11.96 -9.82
N ALA A 345 -23.86 11.22 -9.63
CA ALA A 345 -22.61 11.39 -10.38
C ALA A 345 -22.65 10.61 -11.71
N ASP A 346 -21.67 10.85 -12.59
CA ASP A 346 -21.56 10.25 -13.93
C ASP A 346 -21.58 8.71 -13.95
N ASN A 347 -21.26 8.07 -12.82
CA ASN A 347 -21.31 6.62 -12.64
C ASN A 347 -22.72 6.07 -12.29
N GLY A 348 -23.75 6.93 -12.26
CA GLY A 348 -25.12 6.56 -11.93
C GLY A 348 -25.37 6.33 -10.44
N GLN A 349 -24.47 6.74 -9.55
CA GLN A 349 -24.62 6.61 -8.09
C GLN A 349 -24.66 7.97 -7.41
N TYR A 350 -25.32 8.08 -6.25
CA TYR A 350 -25.16 9.25 -5.40
C TYR A 350 -23.72 9.28 -4.84
N PRO A 351 -22.97 10.39 -5.00
CA PRO A 351 -21.61 10.48 -4.50
C PRO A 351 -21.56 10.74 -2.98
N LEU A 352 -20.41 10.47 -2.35
CA LEU A 352 -20.16 10.82 -0.95
C LEU A 352 -20.22 12.34 -0.73
N HIS A 353 -20.86 12.79 0.35
CA HIS A 353 -21.03 14.20 0.65
C HIS A 353 -21.13 14.48 2.16
N GLY A 354 -20.64 15.63 2.61
CA GLY A 354 -20.59 16.01 4.01
C GLY A 354 -19.60 15.20 4.85
N LEU A 355 -19.76 15.32 6.17
CA LEU A 355 -18.91 14.67 7.17
C LEU A 355 -19.18 13.15 7.25
N GLN A 356 -18.11 12.37 7.27
CA GLN A 356 -18.08 10.92 7.50
C GLN A 356 -17.33 10.65 8.82
N GLN A 357 -17.75 9.64 9.57
CA GLN A 357 -17.15 9.32 10.88
C GLN A 357 -16.93 7.82 11.03
N ARG A 358 -15.81 7.43 11.67
CA ARG A 358 -15.48 6.04 12.03
C ARG A 358 -15.11 5.95 13.50
N PHE A 359 -15.50 4.87 14.17
CA PHE A 359 -15.30 4.66 15.60
C PHE A 359 -14.68 3.27 15.89
N ASP A 360 -14.03 3.14 17.04
CA ASP A 360 -13.58 1.85 17.58
C ASP A 360 -14.68 1.17 18.44
N PRO A 361 -14.53 -0.11 18.83
CA PRO A 361 -15.52 -0.81 19.67
C PRO A 361 -15.72 -0.23 21.09
N ALA A 362 -14.84 0.67 21.54
CA ALA A 362 -15.02 1.41 22.78
C ALA A 362 -15.83 2.70 22.57
N GLY A 363 -16.10 3.09 21.33
CA GLY A 363 -16.83 4.31 20.95
C GLY A 363 -15.92 5.52 20.70
N ASN A 364 -14.59 5.37 20.72
CA ASN A 364 -13.69 6.47 20.40
C ASN A 364 -13.67 6.73 18.90
N LEU A 365 -13.60 8.00 18.52
CA LEU A 365 -13.43 8.40 17.13
C LEU A 365 -12.07 7.90 16.60
N LEU A 366 -12.08 7.34 15.39
CA LEU A 366 -10.89 6.90 14.64
C LEU A 366 -10.57 7.85 13.48
N ALA A 367 -11.61 8.41 12.84
CA ALA A 367 -11.43 9.39 11.78
C ALA A 367 -12.67 10.28 11.57
N THR A 368 -12.40 11.52 11.15
CA THR A 368 -13.35 12.40 10.46
C THR A 368 -12.86 12.59 9.03
N GLU A 369 -13.77 12.55 8.07
CA GLU A 369 -13.46 12.75 6.64
C GLU A 369 -14.58 13.59 6.05
N HIS A 370 -14.29 14.58 5.21
CA HIS A 370 -15.32 15.44 4.63
C HIS A 370 -15.27 15.37 3.10
N TYR A 371 -16.42 15.17 2.47
CA TYR A 371 -16.53 15.04 1.02
C TYR A 371 -17.51 16.07 0.46
N ASP A 372 -17.26 16.52 -0.76
CA ASP A 372 -18.25 17.22 -1.56
C ASP A 372 -18.28 16.63 -2.97
N MET A 373 -19.48 16.29 -3.44
CA MET A 373 -19.72 15.58 -4.71
C MET A 373 -18.75 14.42 -4.99
N GLY A 374 -18.39 13.65 -3.94
CA GLY A 374 -17.50 12.49 -4.01
C GLY A 374 -16.00 12.81 -3.92
N LEU A 375 -15.63 14.08 -4.03
CA LEU A 375 -14.26 14.57 -3.87
C LEU A 375 -13.97 14.90 -2.42
N LYS A 376 -12.70 14.79 -2.01
CA LYS A 376 -12.27 15.24 -0.68
C LYS A 376 -12.29 16.76 -0.60
N ASP A 377 -13.05 17.32 0.32
CA ASP A 377 -13.18 18.77 0.48
C ASP A 377 -13.37 19.10 1.97
N GLY A 378 -12.68 20.09 2.49
CA GLY A 378 -12.67 20.43 3.92
C GLY A 378 -11.71 19.58 4.76
N LYS A 379 -12.07 19.40 6.04
CA LYS A 379 -11.17 18.91 7.10
C LYS A 379 -11.21 17.37 7.22
N PHE A 380 -10.04 16.75 7.30
CA PHE A 380 -9.85 15.33 7.58
C PHE A 380 -9.01 15.17 8.83
N GLU A 381 -9.43 14.34 9.78
CA GLU A 381 -8.68 14.06 11.01
C GLU A 381 -8.60 12.55 11.24
N THR A 382 -7.48 12.10 11.80
CA THR A 382 -7.31 10.69 12.22
C THR A 382 -6.83 10.64 13.65
N TYR A 383 -7.36 9.67 14.40
CA TYR A 383 -7.15 9.51 15.83
C TYR A 383 -6.62 8.11 16.14
N ARG A 384 -5.89 7.97 17.24
CA ARG A 384 -5.40 6.71 17.79
C ARG A 384 -5.58 6.76 19.31
N GLN A 385 -6.28 5.78 19.88
CA GLN A 385 -6.58 5.74 21.32
C GLN A 385 -7.18 7.08 21.83
N GLY A 386 -8.12 7.65 21.07
CA GLY A 386 -8.76 8.94 21.36
C GLY A 386 -7.90 10.20 21.11
N LYS A 387 -6.60 10.09 20.87
CA LYS A 387 -5.71 11.24 20.58
C LYS A 387 -5.63 11.55 19.10
N LEU A 388 -5.73 12.83 18.73
CA LEU A 388 -5.50 13.32 17.37
C LEU A 388 -4.07 13.00 16.92
N GLN A 389 -3.92 12.33 15.77
CA GLN A 389 -2.63 11.95 15.17
C GLN A 389 -2.29 12.75 13.93
N ARG A 390 -3.30 13.12 13.16
CA ARG A 390 -3.15 13.83 11.88
C ARG A 390 -4.37 14.66 11.58
N GLN A 391 -4.16 15.84 11.00
CA GLN A 391 -5.16 16.72 10.44
C GLN A 391 -4.71 17.11 9.02
N GLU A 392 -5.61 17.09 8.06
CA GLU A 392 -5.35 17.49 6.67
C GLU A 392 -6.49 18.39 6.19
N GLN A 393 -6.16 19.46 5.46
CA GLN A 393 -7.14 20.28 4.74
C GLN A 393 -7.14 19.92 3.24
N TRP A 394 -8.34 19.75 2.69
CA TRP A 394 -8.58 19.40 1.30
C TRP A 394 -9.50 20.43 0.63
N ARG A 395 -9.37 20.58 -0.68
CA ARG A 395 -10.27 21.34 -1.54
C ARG A 395 -10.39 20.60 -2.88
N GLN A 396 -11.61 20.23 -3.27
CA GLN A 396 -11.94 19.63 -4.56
C GLN A 396 -10.99 18.47 -4.97
N GLY A 397 -10.71 17.56 -4.03
CA GLY A 397 -9.87 16.38 -4.22
C GLY A 397 -8.37 16.60 -4.07
N ALA A 398 -7.90 17.83 -3.84
CA ALA A 398 -6.49 18.15 -3.62
C ALA A 398 -6.21 18.63 -2.19
N ARG A 399 -5.04 18.32 -1.62
CA ARG A 399 -4.60 18.92 -0.36
C ARG A 399 -4.36 20.41 -0.53
N HIS A 400 -5.01 21.23 0.30
CA HIS A 400 -4.95 22.69 0.22
C HIS A 400 -5.13 23.30 1.62
N GLY A 401 -4.11 24.00 2.12
CA GLY A 401 -4.03 24.50 3.50
C GLY A 401 -3.08 23.68 4.38
N ASP A 402 -3.30 23.69 5.68
CA ASP A 402 -2.41 23.08 6.66
C ASP A 402 -2.56 21.54 6.73
N PHE A 403 -1.43 20.85 6.67
CA PHE A 403 -1.24 19.47 7.11
C PHE A 403 -0.56 19.49 8.48
N ILE A 404 -1.16 18.82 9.47
CA ILE A 404 -0.63 18.75 10.83
C ILE A 404 -0.49 17.30 11.24
N ALA A 405 0.68 16.92 11.76
CA ALA A 405 0.93 15.61 12.34
C ALA A 405 1.37 15.75 13.80
N TYR A 406 0.98 14.78 14.62
CA TYR A 406 1.32 14.70 16.05
C TYR A 406 2.15 13.43 16.33
N TYR A 407 2.80 13.41 17.49
CA TYR A 407 3.38 12.22 18.10
C TYR A 407 2.34 11.49 18.97
N ASP A 408 2.58 10.21 19.30
CA ASP A 408 1.69 9.41 20.17
C ASP A 408 1.54 10.01 21.60
N ASN A 409 2.50 10.82 22.04
CA ASN A 409 2.40 11.58 23.29
C ASN A 409 1.36 12.73 23.20
N GLY A 410 1.03 13.21 22.01
CA GLY A 410 0.09 14.30 21.73
C GLY A 410 0.75 15.64 21.33
N GLN A 411 2.09 15.72 21.33
CA GLN A 411 2.82 16.92 20.90
C GLN A 411 2.88 17.02 19.37
N LEU A 412 3.05 18.25 18.89
CA LEU A 412 3.17 18.55 17.46
C LEU A 412 4.43 17.89 16.88
N ARG A 413 4.31 17.26 15.71
CA ARG A 413 5.41 16.57 15.01
C ARG A 413 5.81 17.32 13.73
N SER A 414 4.83 17.71 12.93
CA SER A 414 5.03 18.66 11.83
C SER A 414 3.79 19.49 11.54
N LEU A 415 4.03 20.67 10.97
CA LEU A 415 3.05 21.56 10.36
C LEU A 415 3.59 21.87 8.95
N ASP A 416 2.91 21.42 7.91
CA ASP A 416 3.34 21.55 6.52
C ASP A 416 2.19 22.16 5.70
N GLN A 417 2.43 23.23 4.95
CA GLN A 417 1.41 23.82 4.08
C GLN A 417 1.41 23.20 2.68
N TYR A 418 0.21 23.06 2.14
CA TYR A 418 -0.04 22.54 0.80
C TYR A 418 -0.88 23.52 -0.03
N GLN A 419 -0.52 23.66 -1.31
CA GLN A 419 -1.34 24.27 -2.33
C GLN A 419 -1.52 23.25 -3.46
N ASP A 420 -2.75 22.78 -3.63
CA ASP A 420 -3.17 21.88 -4.70
C ASP A 420 -2.26 20.64 -4.86
N ASN A 421 -2.13 19.89 -3.76
CA ASN A 421 -1.22 18.74 -3.55
C ASN A 421 0.28 19.04 -3.50
N ARG A 422 0.74 20.26 -3.78
CA ARG A 422 2.16 20.64 -3.70
C ARG A 422 2.49 21.23 -2.34
N GLN A 423 3.60 20.80 -1.73
CA GLN A 423 4.02 21.31 -0.42
C GLN A 423 4.61 22.72 -0.58
N THR A 424 3.77 23.73 -0.43
CA THR A 424 4.06 25.14 -0.72
C THR A 424 3.51 26.02 0.40
N GLY A 425 4.36 26.89 0.93
CA GLY A 425 4.09 27.71 2.12
C GLY A 425 4.95 27.31 3.33
N LYS A 426 4.43 27.57 4.54
CA LYS A 426 5.12 27.32 5.82
C LYS A 426 5.38 25.82 6.03
N ALA A 427 6.56 25.47 6.52
CA ALA A 427 6.88 24.11 6.96
C ALA A 427 7.70 24.13 8.27
N GLU A 428 7.25 23.41 9.29
CA GLU A 428 7.85 23.27 10.61
C GLU A 428 7.88 21.80 11.04
N ARG A 429 8.95 21.38 11.72
CA ARG A 429 9.04 20.08 12.38
C ARG A 429 9.58 20.23 13.79
N TYR A 430 9.25 19.26 14.62
CA TYR A 430 9.55 19.26 16.05
C TYR A 430 10.23 17.96 16.46
N PHE A 431 10.84 17.95 17.64
CA PHE A 431 11.24 16.75 18.37
C PHE A 431 10.05 16.20 19.18
N ASP A 432 10.19 15.00 19.73
CA ASP A 432 9.16 14.32 20.52
C ASP A 432 9.08 14.80 21.98
N ASP A 433 9.85 15.81 22.36
CA ASP A 433 9.68 16.65 23.56
C ASP A 433 8.87 17.94 23.28
N GLY A 434 8.56 18.21 22.01
CA GLY A 434 7.87 19.41 21.53
C GLY A 434 8.79 20.57 21.14
N THR A 435 10.12 20.43 21.27
CA THR A 435 11.10 21.44 20.87
C THR A 435 11.12 21.59 19.34
N LEU A 436 11.18 22.82 18.83
CA LEU A 436 11.26 23.09 17.39
C LEU A 436 12.58 22.52 16.83
N LYS A 437 12.48 21.74 15.74
CA LYS A 437 13.62 21.06 15.09
C LYS A 437 14.09 21.75 13.84
N GLU A 438 13.16 22.14 12.97
CA GLU A 438 13.44 22.92 11.76
C GLU A 438 12.20 23.72 11.34
N ARG A 439 12.41 24.88 10.72
CA ARG A 439 11.36 25.69 10.09
C ARG A 439 11.85 26.43 8.85
N GLY A 440 10.93 26.77 7.97
CA GLY A 440 11.17 27.65 6.83
C GLY A 440 9.97 27.69 5.88
N THR A 441 10.19 28.20 4.68
CA THR A 441 9.20 28.20 3.60
C THR A 441 9.58 27.15 2.55
N ARG A 442 8.58 26.50 1.94
CA ARG A 442 8.78 25.56 0.84
C ARG A 442 8.00 25.98 -0.40
N ILE A 443 8.51 25.59 -1.57
CA ILE A 443 7.78 25.56 -2.84
C ILE A 443 8.02 24.18 -3.45
N ASP A 444 6.93 23.49 -3.81
CA ASP A 444 6.95 22.13 -4.36
C ASP A 444 7.85 21.15 -3.55
N GLY A 445 7.82 21.29 -2.22
CA GLY A 445 8.57 20.48 -1.25
C GLY A 445 10.05 20.85 -1.07
N GLN A 446 10.56 21.85 -1.79
CA GLN A 446 11.94 22.35 -1.68
C GLN A 446 12.00 23.60 -0.80
N TRP A 447 13.01 23.72 0.06
CA TRP A 447 13.22 24.94 0.86
C TRP A 447 13.52 26.17 -0.02
N VAL A 448 12.91 27.30 0.32
CA VAL A 448 13.12 28.63 -0.29
C VAL A 448 13.23 29.69 0.81
N GLY A 449 13.90 30.80 0.53
CA GLY A 449 14.13 31.87 1.50
C GLY A 449 14.81 31.38 2.78
N LYS A 450 14.38 31.90 3.93
CA LYS A 450 14.97 31.59 5.24
C LYS A 450 14.60 30.19 5.75
N TYR A 451 15.61 29.39 6.09
CA TYR A 451 15.53 28.12 6.80
C TYR A 451 16.32 28.18 8.11
N GLU A 452 15.75 27.64 9.18
CA GLU A 452 16.36 27.53 10.50
C GLU A 452 16.22 26.10 11.02
N SER A 453 17.29 25.53 11.59
CA SER A 453 17.25 24.28 12.33
C SER A 453 17.90 24.41 13.69
N PHE A 454 17.53 23.51 14.59
CA PHE A 454 17.87 23.55 16.01
C PHE A 454 18.32 22.17 16.49
N TYR A 455 19.04 22.16 17.61
CA TYR A 455 19.27 20.96 18.40
C TYR A 455 18.06 20.68 19.30
N GLU A 456 17.97 19.45 19.80
CA GLU A 456 16.96 19.01 20.78
C GLU A 456 17.00 19.84 22.08
N THR A 457 18.13 20.49 22.37
CA THR A 457 18.28 21.47 23.46
C THR A 457 17.64 22.84 23.18
N GLY A 458 16.95 23.01 22.04
CA GLY A 458 16.39 24.28 21.56
C GLY A 458 17.42 25.30 21.04
N LYS A 459 18.72 25.00 21.15
CA LYS A 459 19.79 25.86 20.66
C LYS A 459 19.83 25.85 19.12
N PRO A 460 20.15 26.99 18.45
CA PRO A 460 20.26 27.01 17.01
C PRO A 460 21.35 26.03 16.53
N ARG A 461 21.14 25.46 15.35
CA ARG A 461 22.06 24.50 14.70
C ARG A 461 22.54 25.05 13.37
N GLU A 462 21.61 25.43 12.48
CA GLU A 462 21.91 26.03 11.18
C GLU A 462 20.88 27.12 10.84
N LEU A 463 21.35 28.22 10.25
CA LEU A 463 20.59 29.26 9.59
C LEU A 463 21.08 29.30 8.14
N ILE A 464 20.16 29.17 7.20
CA ILE A 464 20.46 29.09 5.77
C ILE A 464 19.45 29.95 5.03
N HIS A 465 19.91 30.80 4.11
CA HIS A 465 19.03 31.40 3.11
C HIS A 465 19.20 30.69 1.77
N TYR A 466 18.08 30.23 1.23
CA TYR A 466 17.93 29.77 -0.14
C TYR A 466 17.42 30.93 -1.01
N SER A 467 17.77 30.94 -2.29
CA SER A 467 17.18 31.86 -3.26
C SER A 467 15.66 31.66 -3.37
N ASP A 468 14.92 32.73 -3.61
CA ASP A 468 13.50 32.68 -3.99
C ASP A 468 13.32 32.26 -5.46
N GLU A 469 14.37 32.41 -6.28
CA GLU A 469 14.38 32.03 -7.70
C GLU A 469 15.11 30.70 -7.95
N LYS A 470 14.51 29.84 -8.77
CA LYS A 470 15.07 28.55 -9.15
C LYS A 470 15.89 28.68 -10.44
N ILE A 471 17.21 28.53 -10.32
CA ILE A 471 18.12 28.52 -11.48
C ILE A 471 17.84 27.29 -12.36
N ALA A 472 17.64 27.52 -13.66
CA ALA A 472 17.41 26.47 -14.65
C ALA A 472 18.54 25.42 -14.63
N GLY A 473 18.17 24.14 -14.71
CA GLY A 473 19.12 23.02 -14.63
C GLY A 473 19.56 22.62 -13.21
N ARG A 474 19.25 23.39 -12.16
CA ARG A 474 19.53 22.98 -10.76
C ARG A 474 18.33 22.28 -10.12
N SER A 475 18.57 21.12 -9.51
CA SER A 475 17.53 20.32 -8.86
C SER A 475 16.98 20.92 -7.56
N ARG A 476 17.64 21.94 -7.00
CA ARG A 476 17.30 22.65 -5.75
C ARG A 476 17.57 24.14 -5.92
N TYR A 477 16.86 24.96 -5.15
CA TYR A 477 17.18 26.38 -5.00
C TYR A 477 18.61 26.53 -4.44
N PRO A 478 19.44 27.42 -5.00
CA PRO A 478 20.80 27.66 -4.52
C PRO A 478 20.79 28.38 -3.16
N LEU A 479 21.91 28.31 -2.44
CA LEU A 479 22.11 29.15 -1.25
C LEU A 479 22.36 30.60 -1.69
N HIS A 480 21.65 31.55 -1.11
CA HIS A 480 21.76 32.96 -1.45
C HIS A 480 21.44 33.81 -0.22
N GLY A 481 22.40 34.59 0.29
CA GLY A 481 22.31 35.34 1.54
C GLY A 481 23.02 34.65 2.72
N ALA A 482 22.61 35.01 3.94
CA ALA A 482 23.32 34.66 5.16
C ALA A 482 23.29 33.16 5.50
N PHE A 483 24.45 32.63 5.87
CA PHE A 483 24.67 31.30 6.42
C PHE A 483 25.30 31.38 7.81
N SER A 484 24.85 30.55 8.74
CA SER A 484 25.51 30.32 10.02
C SER A 484 25.26 28.90 10.53
N ARG A 485 26.26 28.31 11.18
CA ARG A 485 26.19 27.01 11.84
C ARG A 485 26.74 27.15 13.26
N TRP A 486 26.12 26.46 14.21
CA TRP A 486 26.51 26.41 15.61
C TRP A 486 26.84 24.97 16.04
N TYR A 487 27.61 24.84 17.12
CA TYR A 487 27.80 23.59 17.85
C TYR A 487 26.62 23.32 18.81
N ALA A 488 26.46 22.07 19.26
CA ALA A 488 25.39 21.67 20.18
C ALA A 488 25.42 22.38 21.56
N ASN A 489 26.59 22.94 21.95
CA ASN A 489 26.71 23.76 23.15
C ASN A 489 26.18 25.20 22.96
N GLY A 490 25.91 25.64 21.73
CA GLY A 490 25.43 26.97 21.37
C GLY A 490 26.51 27.92 20.83
N ASP A 491 27.78 27.52 20.83
CA ASP A 491 28.85 28.34 20.25
C ASP A 491 28.72 28.36 18.73
N LEU A 492 28.97 29.51 18.11
CA LEU A 492 29.06 29.61 16.66
C LEU A 492 30.23 28.74 16.15
N ASN A 493 30.06 28.09 15.00
CA ASN A 493 31.02 27.20 14.36
C ASN A 493 31.54 27.78 13.05
N GLU A 494 30.64 28.26 12.18
CA GLU A 494 30.96 28.86 10.89
C GLU A 494 29.88 29.89 10.52
N ALA A 495 30.27 31.02 9.95
CA ALA A 495 29.35 32.03 9.42
C ALA A 495 29.92 32.74 8.19
N GLY A 496 29.05 33.21 7.31
CA GLY A 496 29.39 33.94 6.09
C GLY A 496 28.17 34.09 5.18
N GLU A 497 28.39 34.48 3.94
CA GLU A 497 27.34 34.65 2.94
C GLU A 497 27.56 33.76 1.72
N TYR A 498 26.46 33.28 1.15
CA TYR A 498 26.42 32.63 -0.14
C TYR A 498 25.84 33.57 -1.20
N LYS A 499 26.34 33.47 -2.43
CA LYS A 499 25.70 34.01 -3.61
C LYS A 499 25.55 32.90 -4.64
N ASP A 500 24.31 32.59 -5.03
CA ASP A 500 23.97 31.60 -6.05
C ASP A 500 24.61 30.21 -5.85
N GLY A 501 24.79 29.80 -4.59
CA GLY A 501 25.36 28.53 -4.16
C GLY A 501 26.86 28.56 -3.85
N GLU A 502 27.54 29.66 -4.13
CA GLU A 502 28.98 29.85 -3.96
C GLU A 502 29.29 30.76 -2.76
N LYS A 503 30.39 30.48 -2.04
CA LYS A 503 30.80 31.33 -0.91
C LYS A 503 31.20 32.72 -1.44
N GLN A 504 30.74 33.77 -0.76
CA GLN A 504 31.03 35.16 -1.10
C GLN A 504 31.37 35.95 0.18
N GLY A 505 32.25 36.95 0.06
CA GLY A 505 32.62 37.86 1.14
C GLY A 505 33.42 37.19 2.25
N THR A 506 33.42 37.79 3.45
CA THR A 506 34.20 37.30 4.58
C THR A 506 33.48 36.18 5.33
N TRP A 507 34.12 35.00 5.34
CA TRP A 507 33.73 33.82 6.08
C TRP A 507 34.56 33.66 7.35
N ARG A 508 33.91 33.32 8.47
CA ARG A 508 34.52 33.12 9.78
C ARG A 508 34.31 31.70 10.26
N GLN A 509 35.36 31.05 10.74
CA GLN A 509 35.30 29.74 11.40
C GLN A 509 35.80 29.84 12.82
N TYR A 510 35.08 29.18 13.72
CA TYR A 510 35.24 29.28 15.17
C TYR A 510 35.61 27.93 15.77
N ARG A 511 36.41 27.94 16.84
CA ARG A 511 36.66 26.77 17.69
C ARG A 511 36.51 27.22 19.14
N GLN A 512 35.72 26.47 19.92
CA GLN A 512 35.45 26.78 21.33
C GLN A 512 34.99 28.24 21.54
N GLY A 513 34.08 28.73 20.66
CA GLY A 513 33.55 30.09 20.68
C GLY A 513 34.47 31.19 20.14
N ILE A 514 35.77 30.92 19.92
CA ILE A 514 36.76 31.91 19.47
C ILE A 514 37.01 31.77 17.96
N VAL A 515 37.18 32.89 17.25
CA VAL A 515 37.57 32.88 15.83
C VAL A 515 38.90 32.15 15.67
N SER A 516 38.92 31.14 14.80
CA SER A 516 40.12 30.37 14.42
C SER A 516 40.58 30.67 12.99
N ARG A 517 39.66 31.10 12.11
CA ARG A 517 39.98 31.57 10.75
C ARG A 517 39.03 32.66 10.28
N GLU A 518 39.56 33.64 9.57
CA GLU A 518 38.82 34.54 8.68
C GLU A 518 39.35 34.33 7.25
N MET A 519 38.43 34.19 6.29
CA MET A 519 38.71 33.87 4.90
C MET A 519 37.84 34.75 4.01
N THR A 520 38.38 35.34 2.96
CA THR A 520 37.58 36.08 1.98
C THR A 520 37.36 35.22 0.74
N PHE A 521 36.11 35.16 0.27
CA PHE A 521 35.70 34.38 -0.89
C PHE A 521 35.09 35.28 -1.98
N GLU A 522 35.36 34.93 -3.23
CA GLU A 522 34.71 35.50 -4.42
C GLU A 522 34.44 34.37 -5.42
N ALA A 523 33.20 34.26 -5.90
CA ALA A 523 32.78 33.16 -6.79
C ALA A 523 33.19 31.76 -6.26
N GLY A 524 33.04 31.56 -4.94
CA GLY A 524 33.32 30.28 -4.27
C GLY A 524 34.80 29.96 -4.02
N LYS A 525 35.75 30.70 -4.62
CA LYS A 525 37.19 30.56 -4.40
C LYS A 525 37.68 31.50 -3.30
N LEU A 526 38.75 31.14 -2.60
CA LEU A 526 39.46 32.08 -1.73
C LEU A 526 40.06 33.20 -2.59
N ASN A 527 39.60 34.43 -2.38
CA ASN A 527 40.11 35.63 -3.01
C ASN A 527 39.98 36.79 -2.03
N GLY A 528 41.09 37.43 -1.69
CA GLY A 528 41.13 38.48 -0.66
C GLY A 528 41.93 38.10 0.60
N PRO A 529 41.78 38.89 1.68
CA PRO A 529 42.46 38.67 2.95
C PRO A 529 42.15 37.33 3.62
N TYR A 530 43.17 36.74 4.25
CA TYR A 530 43.11 35.55 5.10
C TYR A 530 43.77 35.82 6.45
N SER A 531 43.20 35.26 7.52
CA SER A 531 43.79 35.22 8.85
C SER A 531 43.52 33.89 9.53
N GLU A 532 44.54 33.26 10.09
CA GLU A 532 44.42 32.10 10.99
C GLU A 532 44.80 32.53 12.41
N PHE A 533 44.10 32.00 13.41
CA PHE A 533 44.26 32.31 14.83
C PHE A 533 44.44 31.03 15.63
N ASP A 534 45.26 31.10 16.67
CA ASP A 534 45.47 30.03 17.65
C ASP A 534 45.20 30.59 19.06
N ASN A 535 44.28 29.95 19.80
CA ASN A 535 43.72 30.45 21.07
C ASN A 535 43.35 31.96 21.04
N GLY A 536 42.80 32.42 19.91
CA GLY A 536 42.39 33.82 19.69
C GLY A 536 43.49 34.79 19.25
N ARG A 537 44.75 34.37 19.20
CA ARG A 537 45.88 35.21 18.76
C ARG A 537 46.22 34.96 17.30
N ARG A 538 46.53 36.00 16.53
CA ARG A 538 46.85 35.88 15.09
C ARG A 538 48.06 34.98 14.84
N ARG A 539 47.88 33.83 14.19
CA ARG A 539 48.95 32.88 13.85
C ARG A 539 49.54 33.15 12.47
N VAL A 540 48.70 33.43 11.47
CA VAL A 540 49.10 33.70 10.07
C VAL A 540 48.16 34.75 9.48
N THR A 541 48.71 35.68 8.69
CA THR A 541 47.96 36.63 7.85
C THR A 541 48.52 36.61 6.43
N GLY A 542 47.69 36.89 5.42
CA GLY A 542 48.12 36.97 4.03
C GLY A 542 46.95 37.19 3.07
N HIS A 543 47.20 37.07 1.77
CA HIS A 543 46.21 37.23 0.72
C HIS A 543 46.12 35.98 -0.17
N TYR A 544 44.90 35.58 -0.52
CA TYR A 544 44.63 34.57 -1.55
C TYR A 544 44.17 35.24 -2.85
N LEU A 545 44.55 34.66 -3.98
CA LEU A 545 44.02 34.99 -5.31
C LEU A 545 43.69 33.66 -6.02
N GLU A 546 42.41 33.43 -6.31
CA GLU A 546 41.90 32.17 -6.87
C GLU A 546 42.43 30.90 -6.19
N ASP A 547 42.20 30.77 -4.88
CA ASP A 547 42.66 29.65 -4.04
C ASP A 547 44.18 29.51 -3.84
N ARG A 548 44.99 30.41 -4.43
CA ARG A 548 46.46 30.40 -4.32
C ARG A 548 46.99 31.53 -3.45
N LYS A 549 48.07 31.28 -2.70
CA LYS A 549 48.79 32.31 -1.96
C LYS A 549 49.43 33.31 -2.91
N GLU A 550 49.16 34.59 -2.69
CA GLU A 550 49.70 35.70 -3.46
C GLU A 550 50.15 36.83 -2.51
N GLY A 551 51.19 37.57 -2.87
CA GLY A 551 51.69 38.71 -2.11
C GLY A 551 52.37 38.34 -0.79
N GLU A 552 52.31 39.25 0.19
CA GLU A 552 52.95 39.09 1.49
C GLU A 552 52.16 38.14 2.40
N TRP A 553 52.89 37.22 3.04
CA TRP A 553 52.39 36.31 4.06
C TRP A 553 53.22 36.43 5.34
N THR A 554 52.55 36.75 6.44
CA THR A 554 53.18 36.96 7.75
C THR A 554 52.75 35.86 8.72
N GLU A 555 53.74 35.14 9.25
CA GLU A 555 53.58 34.15 10.32
C GLU A 555 54.00 34.79 11.64
N TYR A 556 53.23 34.59 12.71
CA TYR A 556 53.52 35.10 14.05
C TYR A 556 53.90 33.96 15.00
N ARG A 557 54.68 34.28 16.04
CA ARG A 557 55.09 33.32 17.08
C ARG A 557 54.49 33.70 18.44
N TYR A 558 54.05 32.69 19.17
CA TYR A 558 53.76 32.78 20.60
C TYR A 558 54.44 31.62 21.31
N GLN A 559 55.11 31.90 22.43
CA GLN A 559 55.52 30.87 23.38
C GLN A 559 54.86 31.18 24.72
N GLU A 560 54.19 30.20 25.29
CA GLU A 560 53.66 30.29 26.65
C GLU A 560 54.73 29.94 27.71
N LYS A 561 55.84 29.31 27.31
CA LYS A 561 56.90 28.79 28.20
C LYS A 561 58.31 28.81 27.59
N ASP A 562 58.83 29.99 27.25
CA ASP A 562 60.29 30.21 27.27
C ASP A 562 60.65 30.93 28.59
N PRO A 563 61.40 30.28 29.52
CA PRO A 563 61.78 30.89 30.79
C PRO A 563 62.59 32.18 30.67
N SER A 564 63.18 32.44 29.50
CA SER A 564 64.20 33.48 29.29
C SER A 564 63.61 34.83 28.85
N PHE A 565 62.37 34.86 28.35
CA PHE A 565 61.80 36.04 27.67
C PHE A 565 60.41 36.48 28.16
N GLY A 566 59.76 35.73 29.06
CA GLY A 566 58.45 36.09 29.61
C GLY A 566 57.31 36.07 28.58
N PRO A 567 56.15 36.69 28.88
CA PRO A 567 55.01 36.70 27.97
C PRO A 567 55.28 37.60 26.75
N ILE A 568 55.43 36.98 25.59
CA ILE A 568 55.61 37.68 24.31
C ILE A 568 54.27 38.34 23.90
N PRO A 569 54.25 39.63 23.53
CA PRO A 569 53.02 40.33 23.12
C PRO A 569 52.46 39.79 21.79
N GLU A 570 51.17 40.04 21.57
CA GLU A 570 50.53 39.71 20.29
C GLU A 570 51.19 40.47 19.13
N GLY A 571 51.24 39.84 17.94
CA GLY A 571 51.88 40.42 16.75
C GLY A 571 53.39 40.23 16.63
N ASN A 572 54.05 39.46 17.52
CA ASN A 572 55.48 39.12 17.37
C ASN A 572 55.70 38.28 16.10
N ILE A 573 56.32 38.87 15.07
CA ILE A 573 56.52 38.24 13.77
C ILE A 573 57.53 37.09 13.90
N TYR A 574 57.16 35.91 13.40
CA TYR A 574 58.08 34.81 13.15
C TYR A 574 58.87 35.03 11.87
N ARG A 575 58.13 35.19 10.77
CA ARG A 575 58.62 35.26 9.40
C ARG A 575 57.64 36.04 8.53
N VAL A 576 58.19 36.80 7.59
CA VAL A 576 57.46 37.34 6.42
C VAL A 576 57.94 36.59 5.19
N SER A 577 57.06 36.28 4.24
CA SER A 577 57.37 35.58 2.99
C SER A 577 56.51 36.10 1.85
N HIS A 578 57.12 36.37 0.70
CA HIS A 578 56.40 36.74 -0.52
C HIS A 578 56.07 35.50 -1.35
N TYR A 579 54.83 35.45 -1.86
CA TYR A 579 54.32 34.36 -2.69
C TYR A 579 53.76 34.88 -4.02
N ARG A 580 53.92 34.07 -5.07
CA ARG A 580 53.24 34.20 -6.35
C ARG A 580 52.73 32.82 -6.77
N GLN A 581 51.42 32.67 -6.93
CA GLN A 581 50.78 31.39 -7.27
C GLN A 581 51.27 30.20 -6.41
N ASP A 582 51.15 30.31 -5.08
CA ASP A 582 51.60 29.33 -4.06
C ASP A 582 53.12 29.09 -3.94
N LYS A 583 53.92 29.61 -4.87
CA LYS A 583 55.39 29.50 -4.83
C LYS A 583 56.01 30.73 -4.18
N LEU A 584 57.14 30.55 -3.49
CA LEU A 584 57.91 31.66 -2.96
C LEU A 584 58.54 32.46 -4.10
N GLU A 585 58.37 33.77 -4.06
CA GLU A 585 58.82 34.70 -5.09
C GLU A 585 59.17 36.04 -4.42
N GLY A 586 60.45 36.40 -4.40
CA GLY A 586 60.97 37.56 -3.68
C GLY A 586 61.45 37.22 -2.26
N GLU A 587 61.39 38.21 -1.36
CA GLU A 587 62.05 38.13 -0.05
C GLU A 587 61.29 37.27 0.96
N ARG A 588 62.04 36.48 1.72
CA ARG A 588 61.63 35.85 2.98
C ARG A 588 62.54 36.33 4.11
N ALA A 589 61.96 37.03 5.09
CA ALA A 589 62.67 37.59 6.24
C ALA A 589 62.25 36.91 7.55
N TYR A 590 63.22 36.64 8.44
CA TYR A 590 63.01 36.03 9.76
C TYR A 590 63.44 37.00 10.86
N TYR A 591 62.64 37.09 11.91
CA TYR A 591 62.80 38.05 13.00
C TYR A 591 63.12 37.35 14.32
N SER A 592 63.85 37.99 15.24
CA SER A 592 64.09 37.44 16.58
C SER A 592 62.89 37.72 17.49
N PHE A 593 62.88 37.19 18.72
CA PHE A 593 61.87 37.57 19.72
C PHE A 593 61.86 39.07 20.01
N LYS A 594 63.00 39.76 19.83
CA LYS A 594 63.15 41.23 19.94
C LYS A 594 62.76 41.97 18.65
N GLN A 595 62.14 41.29 17.67
CA GLN A 595 61.80 41.81 16.35
C GLN A 595 63.00 42.31 15.51
N VAL A 596 64.21 41.82 15.82
CA VAL A 596 65.41 42.08 15.02
C VAL A 596 65.47 41.07 13.87
N ARG A 597 65.48 41.54 12.61
CA ARG A 597 65.72 40.70 11.42
C ARG A 597 67.06 39.97 11.58
N TYR A 598 67.04 38.64 11.63
CA TYR A 598 68.25 37.81 11.81
C TYR A 598 68.57 36.95 10.59
N ARG A 599 67.66 36.83 9.61
CA ARG A 599 67.92 36.17 8.33
C ARG A 599 67.03 36.71 7.22
N SER A 600 67.57 36.77 6.02
CA SER A 600 66.91 37.10 4.76
C SER A 600 67.31 36.11 3.67
N GLU A 601 66.32 35.66 2.91
CA GLU A 601 66.45 34.67 1.84
C GLU A 601 65.66 35.20 0.62
N GLN A 602 66.30 35.29 -0.56
CA GLN A 602 65.60 35.61 -1.82
C GLN A 602 65.17 34.33 -2.55
N TYR A 603 63.94 34.30 -3.04
CA TYR A 603 63.38 33.15 -3.77
C TYR A 603 62.93 33.53 -5.18
N GLN A 604 63.12 32.61 -6.12
CA GLN A 604 62.56 32.69 -7.46
C GLN A 604 61.87 31.37 -7.81
N ALA A 605 60.59 31.43 -8.17
CA ALA A 605 59.75 30.28 -8.52
C ALA A 605 59.75 29.13 -7.47
N GLY A 606 59.97 29.44 -6.20
CA GLY A 606 60.07 28.49 -5.09
C GLY A 606 61.50 28.02 -4.75
N GLU A 607 62.51 28.32 -5.56
CA GLU A 607 63.91 27.97 -5.33
C GLU A 607 64.67 29.13 -4.67
N LEU A 608 65.54 28.85 -3.69
CA LEU A 608 66.38 29.84 -3.01
C LEU A 608 67.46 30.34 -3.97
N SER A 609 67.25 31.52 -4.56
CA SER A 609 68.11 32.10 -5.60
C SER A 609 68.15 33.63 -5.48
N GLY A 610 69.36 34.20 -5.53
CA GLY A 610 69.64 35.60 -5.25
C GLY A 610 70.23 35.82 -3.85
N HIS A 611 70.19 37.07 -3.40
CA HIS A 611 70.90 37.52 -2.22
C HIS A 611 70.47 36.83 -0.91
N TYR A 612 71.43 36.43 -0.10
CA TYR A 612 71.25 35.88 1.24
C TYR A 612 71.97 36.74 2.27
N SER A 613 71.31 37.01 3.39
CA SER A 613 71.92 37.73 4.52
C SER A 613 71.50 37.12 5.85
N GLU A 614 72.42 36.97 6.80
CA GLU A 614 72.17 36.56 8.18
C GLU A 614 72.77 37.61 9.13
N TYR A 615 72.08 37.87 10.25
CA TYR A 615 72.44 38.90 11.22
C TYR A 615 72.45 38.32 12.63
N TYR A 616 73.25 38.91 13.52
CA TYR A 616 73.28 38.57 14.94
C TYR A 616 71.96 38.97 15.62
N ALA A 617 71.19 37.99 16.10
CA ALA A 617 69.84 38.19 16.66
C ALA A 617 69.80 39.10 17.91
N ASN A 618 70.94 39.38 18.53
CA ASN A 618 71.10 40.24 19.71
C ASN A 618 71.11 41.73 19.37
N ASN A 619 71.83 42.12 18.30
CA ASN A 619 72.18 43.52 17.98
C ASN A 619 71.83 43.92 16.53
N GLY A 620 71.44 42.97 15.68
CA GLY A 620 71.08 43.22 14.27
C GLY A 620 72.26 43.45 13.33
N GLN A 621 73.51 43.31 13.80
CA GLN A 621 74.69 43.45 12.94
C GLN A 621 74.79 42.28 11.96
N LEU A 622 75.28 42.57 10.75
CA LEU A 622 75.48 41.57 9.71
C LEU A 622 76.46 40.50 10.20
N LYS A 623 76.09 39.24 10.07
CA LYS A 623 76.87 38.06 10.46
C LYS A 623 77.49 37.38 9.25
N ARG A 624 76.72 37.25 8.16
CA ARG A 624 77.20 36.78 6.86
C ARG A 624 76.27 37.16 5.72
N GLU A 625 76.81 37.28 4.52
CA GLU A 625 76.05 37.45 3.28
C GLU A 625 76.75 36.82 2.08
N GLY A 626 76.01 36.70 0.98
CA GLY A 626 76.49 36.24 -0.32
C GLY A 626 75.33 35.90 -1.23
N GLU A 627 75.61 35.38 -2.43
CA GLU A 627 74.58 34.97 -3.38
C GLU A 627 74.29 33.46 -3.28
N MET A 628 73.01 33.10 -3.45
CA MET A 628 72.54 31.72 -3.56
C MET A 628 72.05 31.47 -5.00
N LEU A 629 72.22 30.24 -5.49
CA LEU A 629 71.62 29.77 -6.73
C LEU A 629 71.05 28.38 -6.49
N LYS A 630 69.73 28.23 -6.61
CA LYS A 630 69.01 26.95 -6.40
C LYS A 630 69.29 26.27 -5.06
N GLY A 631 69.57 27.05 -4.02
CA GLY A 631 69.91 26.56 -2.68
C GLY A 631 71.39 26.28 -2.43
N GLU A 632 72.27 26.52 -3.40
CA GLU A 632 73.72 26.38 -3.27
C GLU A 632 74.41 27.76 -3.22
N GLN A 633 75.52 27.87 -2.47
CA GLN A 633 76.30 29.10 -2.38
C GLN A 633 77.06 29.36 -3.69
N VAL A 634 77.01 30.60 -4.18
CA VAL A 634 77.75 31.05 -5.37
C VAL A 634 78.35 32.45 -5.15
N GLY A 635 79.45 32.73 -5.85
CA GLY A 635 80.13 34.03 -5.80
C GLY A 635 80.83 34.30 -4.47
N LEU A 636 81.11 35.57 -4.18
CA LEU A 636 81.76 35.98 -2.94
C LEU A 636 80.79 35.85 -1.76
N TRP A 637 81.22 35.12 -0.74
CA TRP A 637 80.58 35.08 0.58
C TRP A 637 81.47 35.77 1.59
N GLN A 638 80.84 36.55 2.48
CA GLN A 638 81.53 37.29 3.54
C GLN A 638 80.87 37.01 4.88
N SER A 639 81.64 37.02 5.96
CA SER A 639 81.18 36.87 7.34
C SER A 639 81.92 37.83 8.25
N TRP A 640 81.23 38.30 9.29
CA TRP A 640 81.72 39.30 10.23
C TRP A 640 81.58 38.79 11.67
N PHE A 641 82.38 39.34 12.58
CA PHE A 641 82.23 39.18 14.02
C PHE A 641 81.05 40.04 14.54
N GLU A 642 80.61 39.83 15.79
CA GLU A 642 79.46 40.54 16.40
C GLU A 642 79.74 42.04 16.69
N ASP A 643 80.96 42.51 16.41
CA ASP A 643 81.40 43.91 16.44
C ASP A 643 81.47 44.57 15.04
N GLY A 644 81.18 43.82 13.96
CA GLY A 644 81.20 44.30 12.58
C GLY A 644 82.55 44.20 11.89
N VAL A 645 83.58 43.63 12.51
CA VAL A 645 84.88 43.35 11.86
C VAL A 645 84.74 42.13 10.94
N LEU A 646 85.22 42.22 9.70
CA LEU A 646 85.22 41.08 8.76
C LEU A 646 86.01 39.92 9.37
N SER A 647 85.40 38.74 9.49
CA SER A 647 86.00 37.54 10.08
C SER A 647 86.48 36.56 9.02
N GLU A 648 85.79 36.49 7.88
CA GLU A 648 85.99 35.49 6.84
C GLU A 648 85.40 35.97 5.51
N SER A 649 86.04 35.63 4.41
CA SER A 649 85.52 35.84 3.06
C SER A 649 86.03 34.75 2.13
N GLY A 650 85.18 34.19 1.27
CA GLY A 650 85.56 33.15 0.33
C GLY A 650 84.68 33.12 -0.92
N GLU A 651 85.26 32.76 -2.04
CA GLU A 651 84.52 32.53 -3.29
C GLU A 651 83.95 31.12 -3.35
N TYR A 652 82.67 30.99 -3.68
CA TYR A 652 81.94 29.74 -3.76
C TYR A 652 81.42 29.45 -5.18
N LEU A 653 81.37 28.17 -5.54
CA LEU A 653 80.72 27.66 -6.74
C LEU A 653 80.01 26.35 -6.40
N ALA A 654 78.71 26.26 -6.69
CA ALA A 654 77.88 25.08 -6.40
C ALA A 654 78.02 24.59 -4.94
N GLY A 655 78.00 25.53 -3.98
CA GLY A 655 78.08 25.24 -2.54
C GLY A 655 79.49 24.93 -2.01
N LYS A 656 80.52 24.96 -2.86
CA LYS A 656 81.92 24.62 -2.50
C LYS A 656 82.85 25.81 -2.60
N LEU A 657 83.85 25.90 -1.72
CA LEU A 657 84.93 26.88 -1.83
C LEU A 657 85.71 26.65 -3.12
N ASN A 658 85.75 27.66 -3.99
CA ASN A 658 86.35 27.59 -5.31
C ASN A 658 86.78 28.98 -5.80
N GLY A 659 87.95 29.42 -5.36
CA GLY A 659 88.55 30.73 -5.62
C GLY A 659 89.35 31.23 -4.41
N GLU A 660 89.47 32.55 -4.26
CA GLU A 660 90.18 33.16 -3.12
C GLU A 660 89.44 32.96 -1.79
N TYR A 661 90.19 32.75 -0.72
CA TYR A 661 89.72 32.65 0.66
C TYR A 661 90.60 33.49 1.60
N ALA A 662 89.98 34.23 2.50
CA ALA A 662 90.65 34.98 3.55
C ALA A 662 89.93 34.82 4.88
N LYS A 663 90.70 34.74 5.96
CA LYS A 663 90.22 34.68 7.35
C LYS A 663 90.97 35.69 8.19
N TYR A 664 90.31 36.31 9.14
CA TYR A 664 90.82 37.43 9.91
C TYR A 664 90.76 37.15 11.42
N TYR A 665 91.53 37.91 12.20
CA TYR A 665 91.40 38.00 13.65
C TYR A 665 90.38 39.08 14.03
N PRO A 666 89.81 39.06 15.26
CA PRO A 666 88.90 40.11 15.75
C PRO A 666 89.48 41.53 15.75
N ASN A 667 90.80 41.69 15.68
CA ASN A 667 91.46 43.00 15.51
C ASN A 667 91.55 43.46 14.03
N GLY A 668 90.86 42.79 13.10
CA GLY A 668 90.85 43.08 11.67
C GLY A 668 92.09 42.64 10.90
N GLN A 669 93.12 42.08 11.57
CA GLN A 669 94.32 41.62 10.87
C GLN A 669 94.06 40.29 10.17
N LEU A 670 94.59 40.17 8.94
CA LEU A 670 94.58 38.94 8.17
C LEU A 670 95.24 37.81 8.98
N LYS A 671 94.58 36.66 9.06
CA LYS A 671 95.03 35.45 9.78
C LYS A 671 95.46 34.36 8.81
N VAL A 672 94.67 34.14 7.76
CA VAL A 672 94.95 33.23 6.64
C VAL A 672 94.50 33.88 5.35
N ARG A 673 95.28 33.71 4.28
CA ARG A 673 94.84 33.83 2.88
C ARG A 673 95.22 32.55 2.14
N ALA A 674 94.33 32.05 1.30
CA ALA A 674 94.49 30.78 0.60
C ALA A 674 93.66 30.80 -0.69
N HIS A 675 93.94 29.87 -1.61
CA HIS A 675 93.12 29.63 -2.79
C HIS A 675 92.59 28.20 -2.79
N TYR A 676 91.30 28.02 -3.08
CA TYR A 676 90.60 26.73 -3.04
C TYR A 676 90.07 26.34 -4.41
N GLN A 677 89.98 25.03 -4.67
CA GLN A 677 89.34 24.46 -5.84
C GLN A 677 88.49 23.27 -5.40
N ASN A 678 87.16 23.38 -5.51
CA ASN A 678 86.20 22.37 -5.03
C ASN A 678 86.46 21.89 -3.58
N ASP A 679 86.47 22.81 -2.62
CA ASP A 679 86.78 22.62 -1.18
C ASP A 679 88.21 22.17 -0.85
N LYS A 680 89.05 21.89 -1.85
CA LYS A 680 90.46 21.52 -1.64
C LYS A 680 91.36 22.73 -1.77
N LEU A 681 92.27 22.90 -0.82
CA LEU A 681 93.29 23.93 -0.87
C LEU A 681 94.27 23.66 -2.03
N SER A 682 94.48 24.65 -2.91
CA SER A 682 95.23 24.50 -4.16
C SER A 682 95.87 25.83 -4.55
N GLY A 683 97.21 25.89 -4.52
CA GLY A 683 98.01 27.11 -4.64
C GLY A 683 98.67 27.51 -3.31
N GLU A 684 98.99 28.80 -3.18
CA GLU A 684 99.70 29.33 -2.02
C GLU A 684 98.76 29.62 -0.84
N GLN A 685 99.09 29.07 0.34
CA GLN A 685 98.52 29.49 1.62
C GLN A 685 99.51 30.39 2.37
N LEU A 686 99.03 31.58 2.76
CA LEU A 686 99.69 32.49 3.69
C LEU A 686 98.95 32.48 5.03
N SER A 687 99.68 32.43 6.12
CA SER A 687 99.15 32.61 7.47
C SER A 687 100.00 33.59 8.26
N TYR A 688 99.36 34.31 9.18
CA TYR A 688 99.96 35.42 9.92
C TYR A 688 99.61 35.31 11.39
N PHE A 689 100.49 35.81 12.26
CA PHE A 689 100.21 36.01 13.67
C PHE A 689 99.22 37.16 13.88
N GLN A 690 98.59 37.24 15.05
CA GLN A 690 97.74 38.37 15.50
C GLN A 690 98.49 39.72 15.67
N THR A 691 99.76 39.77 15.24
CA THR A 691 100.58 40.99 15.13
C THR A 691 100.73 41.48 13.68
N GLY A 692 100.18 40.75 12.70
CA GLY A 692 100.29 41.02 11.27
C GLY A 692 101.58 40.50 10.62
N LYS A 693 102.49 39.91 11.40
CA LYS A 693 103.72 39.28 10.89
C LYS A 693 103.40 37.91 10.28
N PRO A 694 104.10 37.49 9.20
CA PRO A 694 103.91 36.15 8.63
C PRO A 694 104.20 35.09 9.70
N GLN A 695 103.43 34.01 9.65
CA GLN A 695 103.54 32.82 10.52
C GLN A 695 103.96 31.60 9.68
N ALA A 696 103.30 31.38 8.54
CA ALA A 696 103.71 30.38 7.57
C ALA A 696 103.29 30.77 6.15
N LYS A 697 104.07 30.31 5.17
CA LYS A 697 103.80 30.33 3.73
C LYS A 697 103.99 28.91 3.23
N GLU A 698 102.97 28.30 2.63
CA GLU A 698 102.96 26.90 2.22
C GLU A 698 102.35 26.77 0.82
N GLN A 699 102.96 25.97 -0.06
CA GLN A 699 102.35 25.57 -1.33
C GLN A 699 101.52 24.30 -1.18
N TRP A 700 100.36 24.27 -1.84
CA TRP A 700 99.39 23.17 -1.77
C TRP A 700 98.89 22.76 -3.16
N LEU A 701 98.58 21.48 -3.32
CA LEU A 701 97.92 20.91 -4.49
C LEU A 701 96.88 19.88 -4.04
N ASP A 702 95.63 20.03 -4.51
CA ASP A 702 94.54 19.08 -4.25
C ASP A 702 94.32 18.75 -2.74
N GLY A 703 94.60 19.72 -1.84
CA GLY A 703 94.47 19.57 -0.39
C GLY A 703 95.66 18.88 0.30
N GLN A 704 96.80 18.72 -0.40
CA GLN A 704 98.06 18.23 0.16
C GLN A 704 99.15 19.31 0.05
N ARG A 705 100.10 19.37 0.98
CA ARG A 705 101.26 20.29 0.84
C ARG A 705 102.18 19.75 -0.24
N GLU A 706 102.50 20.58 -1.22
CA GLU A 706 103.24 20.22 -2.43
C GLU A 706 104.06 21.43 -2.88
N GLY A 707 105.39 21.35 -2.77
CA GLY A 707 106.30 22.47 -3.06
C GLY A 707 106.84 23.16 -1.81
N GLU A 708 107.31 24.40 -1.98
CA GLU A 708 108.03 25.15 -0.94
C GLU A 708 107.15 25.50 0.28
N ALA A 709 107.76 25.44 1.47
CA ALA A 709 107.19 25.91 2.72
C ALA A 709 108.20 26.74 3.52
N SER A 710 107.71 27.79 4.18
CA SER A 710 108.47 28.66 5.07
C SER A 710 107.63 29.00 6.30
N TYR A 711 108.22 28.84 7.47
CA TYR A 711 107.64 29.11 8.78
C TYR A 711 108.43 30.22 9.46
N PHE A 712 107.76 31.02 10.28
CA PHE A 712 108.33 32.22 10.89
C PHE A 712 108.08 32.25 12.39
N HIS A 713 109.04 32.81 13.14
CA HIS A 713 108.89 33.10 14.56
C HIS A 713 107.95 34.29 14.76
N ALA A 714 107.33 34.43 15.94
CA ALA A 714 106.44 35.55 16.26
C ALA A 714 107.11 36.95 16.16
N ASN A 715 108.44 37.01 16.13
CA ASN A 715 109.20 38.23 15.88
C ASN A 715 109.35 38.59 14.39
N GLY A 716 108.96 37.71 13.46
CA GLY A 716 109.00 37.87 12.01
C GLY A 716 110.24 37.31 11.31
N LYS A 717 111.18 36.70 12.03
CA LYS A 717 112.35 36.01 11.43
C LYS A 717 111.99 34.59 10.99
N GLN A 718 112.69 34.08 9.97
CA GLN A 718 112.60 32.68 9.53
C GLN A 718 112.74 31.75 10.75
N ALA A 719 111.89 30.74 10.85
CA ALA A 719 111.94 29.70 11.88
C ALA A 719 112.28 28.34 11.28
N GLU A 720 111.68 28.02 10.13
CA GLU A 720 111.94 26.78 9.39
C GLU A 720 111.62 27.00 7.90
N GLN A 721 112.33 26.33 6.99
CA GLN A 721 112.00 26.29 5.56
C GLN A 721 112.40 24.95 4.95
N GLY A 722 111.73 24.58 3.85
CA GLY A 722 112.05 23.41 3.04
C GLY A 722 110.97 23.18 1.99
N ALA A 723 110.80 21.93 1.55
CA ALA A 723 109.72 21.55 0.64
C ALA A 723 108.92 20.35 1.16
N PHE A 724 107.65 20.28 0.77
CA PHE A 724 106.80 19.10 0.94
C PHE A 724 106.57 18.40 -0.40
N LEU A 725 106.49 17.08 -0.34
CA LEU A 725 106.01 16.22 -1.43
C LEU A 725 104.90 15.32 -0.87
N ARG A 726 103.67 15.52 -1.32
CA ARG A 726 102.45 14.81 -0.85
C ARG A 726 102.30 14.88 0.67
N SER A 727 102.36 16.09 1.20
CA SER A 727 102.30 16.43 2.63
C SER A 727 103.44 15.91 3.53
N ARG A 728 104.51 15.36 2.96
CA ARG A 728 105.68 14.86 3.72
C ARG A 728 106.91 15.73 3.44
N LYS A 729 107.75 15.99 4.44
CA LYS A 729 108.99 16.75 4.29
C LYS A 729 109.92 16.03 3.31
N GLU A 730 110.40 16.76 2.32
CA GLU A 730 111.25 16.26 1.24
C GLU A 730 112.36 17.29 0.92
N GLY A 731 113.55 16.82 0.55
CA GLY A 731 114.69 17.66 0.20
C GLY A 731 115.33 18.38 1.39
N LEU A 732 116.08 19.46 1.13
CA LEU A 732 116.81 20.22 2.15
C LEU A 732 115.86 21.04 3.03
N TRP A 733 115.96 20.85 4.34
CA TRP A 733 115.28 21.65 5.34
C TRP A 733 116.27 22.42 6.20
N ARG A 734 115.90 23.66 6.56
CA ARG A 734 116.66 24.54 7.46
C ARG A 734 115.76 25.06 8.55
N ALA A 735 116.18 24.94 9.81
CA ALA A 735 115.55 25.57 10.96
C ALA A 735 116.48 26.62 11.57
N TYR A 736 115.90 27.65 12.18
CA TYR A 736 116.59 28.83 12.68
C TYR A 736 116.17 29.18 14.11
N TRP A 737 117.08 29.76 14.88
CA TRP A 737 116.79 30.31 16.19
C TRP A 737 115.99 31.61 16.09
N PRO A 738 115.27 32.05 17.14
CA PRO A 738 114.60 33.36 17.15
C PRO A 738 115.56 34.55 16.93
N SER A 739 116.87 34.37 17.12
CA SER A 739 117.91 35.34 16.75
C SER A 739 118.05 35.53 15.23
N GLY A 740 117.65 34.56 14.41
CA GLY A 740 117.87 34.50 12.97
C GLY A 740 119.08 33.64 12.57
N GLU A 741 119.90 33.22 13.54
CA GLU A 741 121.00 32.27 13.30
C GLU A 741 120.45 30.90 12.90
N LEU A 742 121.18 30.20 12.02
CA LEU A 742 120.86 28.82 11.68
C LEU A 742 120.89 27.96 12.95
N ARG A 743 119.91 27.07 13.10
CA ARG A 743 119.78 26.13 14.23
C ARG A 743 120.08 24.71 13.80
N SER A 744 119.58 24.32 12.63
CA SER A 744 119.91 23.04 12.00
C SER A 744 119.66 23.06 10.51
N GLU A 745 120.44 22.33 9.74
CA GLU A 745 120.09 21.98 8.35
C GLU A 745 120.42 20.53 8.03
N GLY A 746 119.63 19.94 7.14
CA GLY A 746 119.77 18.55 6.68
C GLY A 746 118.62 18.17 5.77
N SER A 747 118.72 17.02 5.10
CA SER A 747 117.69 16.59 4.16
C SER A 747 116.65 15.68 4.81
N TYR A 748 115.42 15.72 4.28
CA TYR A 748 114.37 14.74 4.52
C TYR A 748 114.05 13.94 3.26
N ILE A 749 113.73 12.67 3.43
CA ILE A 749 113.10 11.82 2.41
C ILE A 749 111.85 11.22 3.05
N ALA A 750 110.67 11.61 2.59
CA ALA A 750 109.38 11.21 3.12
C ALA A 750 109.28 11.27 4.67
N ASP A 751 109.49 12.47 5.24
CA ASP A 751 109.53 12.79 6.69
C ASP A 751 110.69 12.17 7.50
N ARG A 752 111.52 11.30 6.92
CA ARG A 752 112.69 10.74 7.60
C ARG A 752 113.92 11.60 7.34
N GLN A 753 114.67 11.92 8.39
CA GLN A 753 115.98 12.56 8.25
C GLN A 753 116.89 11.65 7.43
N ALA A 754 117.65 12.22 6.50
CA ALA A 754 118.53 11.49 5.60
C ALA A 754 119.83 12.29 5.35
N GLY A 755 120.97 11.59 5.38
CA GLY A 755 122.30 12.16 5.19
C GLY A 755 122.77 12.99 6.38
N ASP A 756 123.70 13.91 6.13
CA ASP A 756 124.31 14.72 7.17
C ASP A 756 123.40 15.85 7.65
N TRP A 757 123.19 15.90 8.97
CA TRP A 757 122.42 16.90 9.69
C TRP A 757 123.33 17.74 10.58
N ALA A 758 123.52 19.00 10.22
CA ALA A 758 124.31 19.97 10.99
C ALA A 758 123.43 20.68 12.03
N PHE A 759 123.92 20.83 13.27
CA PHE A 759 123.22 21.51 14.36
C PHE A 759 124.09 22.60 14.99
N TYR A 760 123.49 23.76 15.27
CA TYR A 760 124.17 24.99 15.65
C TYR A 760 123.57 25.61 16.91
N ASP A 761 124.39 26.30 17.70
CA ASP A 761 123.94 27.04 18.88
C ASP A 761 123.28 28.38 18.53
N GLN A 762 122.73 29.07 19.52
CA GLN A 762 122.04 30.36 19.35
C GLN A 762 122.94 31.50 18.83
N PHE A 763 124.25 31.28 18.75
CA PHE A 763 125.27 32.20 18.26
C PHE A 763 125.84 31.77 16.89
N GLY A 764 125.25 30.77 16.23
CA GLY A 764 125.65 30.28 14.91
C GLY A 764 126.85 29.33 14.91
N LYS A 765 127.33 28.87 16.08
CA LYS A 765 128.46 27.93 16.15
C LYS A 765 127.97 26.49 16.00
N LEU A 766 128.60 25.72 15.10
CA LEU A 766 128.32 24.28 14.94
C LEU A 766 128.59 23.53 16.25
N ILE A 767 127.56 22.84 16.75
CA ILE A 767 127.61 21.99 17.95
C ILE A 767 127.99 20.56 17.56
N LYS A 768 127.28 20.00 16.57
CA LYS A 768 127.42 18.60 16.14
C LYS A 768 126.93 18.43 14.70
N THR A 769 127.41 17.38 14.05
CA THR A 769 126.82 16.82 12.84
C THR A 769 126.40 15.38 13.13
N GLU A 770 125.22 14.97 12.69
CA GLU A 770 124.71 13.60 12.81
C GLU A 770 124.40 13.04 11.43
N HIS A 771 124.75 11.77 11.18
CA HIS A 771 124.45 11.09 9.93
C HIS A 771 123.24 10.17 10.12
N HIS A 772 122.24 10.27 9.25
CA HIS A 772 120.96 9.54 9.31
C HIS A 772 120.69 8.71 8.05
#